data_AF-A0A7L4GKT6-F1
#
_entry.id   AF-A0A7L4GKT6-F1
#
_cell.length_a   1.000
_cell.length_b   1.000
_cell.length_c   1.000
_cell.angle_alpha   90.00
_cell.angle_beta   90.00
_cell.angle_gamma   90.00
#
_symmetry.space_group_name_H-M   'P 1'
#
loop_
_entity.id
_entity.type
_entity.pdbx_description
1 polymer ?
#
loop_
_entity_poly.entity_id
_entity_poly.type
_entity_poly.pdbx_seq_one_letter_code
_entity_poly.pdbx_strand_id
1 'polypeptide(L)'
;IKLEMPTVNLDGEVSVLATVPGVVEALQSCAMTWQKLISTALEEQLKKVPQGNGPLAEVEFWRERNDSLSALTEQTKLPEVQKVLEILQEAESEHIEDLQVVISDLRKHHVEALNNTKYLSTLERHLKNLTYGTGFGVVLDTIPALMKHLRIVWVMSRHYNKDERMAPLLERIAWEISARVYKAVDLHTLFKEDRAAAKKKTAEAKSTLEQWKNWYFVVRAQIEASGREQHWEFDQKRLFEQTDHMASVCQDLCDVFQVVIEEFYNIFGPELKAVTADPKHVDDLMQEVNALTNPMEELTFDSFSIKNAHDWKLIMEEFRNEVSVENINQIFTENLMDPPLYKNHPPVAGAISWTRSLFCQIKHTITRFQEAGELLASERGKEVEQIFLQVAKKMKEYEDQKYSQWREGTEQILPVLLKNTLLTVSSVTEKPVTTKKSVRFTVNFSPALQEVIIETKYMEQLGFPVPEIARCVALQEDKYLRYANILENMLDRYHKLMGTLNEAETKLLDNHIQELWKLFKPGHRRLTWNSLCIDDFIVRSTKAVRKFESLVHRIHNNSEDISNKLLFIESTNLFKFPLSKYGDNLPKAKEFFEYIKCERAKDVAHMVKQYTAIPQFLIKVEERVANTNSGKSPKLSSYYAYWENRIYQVLTQLIVKNLQDFNAAVLANVPLFQTEAVLSVPEIILQPSTSEIDKMTTQCIQDCVEVTKHFVRWMRGTCIECPPQHVKQDEIITFSFCSDISQNPLITEQSVLITQNVHKLLSSLSKYLNQWKRYHQLWKLDKGMVMERLAAEKPSCVTFDKELQFYMKLAQEVTEQPLIRDEQFIRLQLAPLACTLEENARGWVISLGKLLNESAREELLSLEEEIQVGVLSS
;
A
#
# COMPACT_ATOMS: atom_id res chain seq x y z
N ILE A 1 53.96 -50.61 -30.59
CA ILE A 1 54.70 -51.89 -30.48
C ILE A 1 55.87 -51.81 -31.44
N LYS A 2 57.10 -52.11 -30.99
CA LYS A 2 58.31 -52.05 -31.82
C LYS A 2 58.92 -53.45 -31.90
N LEU A 3 59.21 -53.95 -33.10
CA LEU A 3 59.97 -55.17 -33.30
C LEU A 3 61.45 -54.86 -33.01
N GLU A 4 61.97 -55.40 -31.91
CA GLU A 4 63.36 -55.18 -31.51
C GLU A 4 64.30 -56.01 -32.39
N MET A 5 65.35 -55.36 -32.89
CA MET A 5 66.37 -55.99 -33.72
C MET A 5 67.49 -56.53 -32.83
N PRO A 6 68.03 -57.73 -33.13
CA PRO A 6 69.14 -58.28 -32.39
C PRO A 6 70.42 -57.49 -32.71
N THR A 7 71.36 -57.41 -31.76
CA THR A 7 72.63 -56.67 -31.91
C THR A 7 73.66 -57.35 -32.83
N VAL A 8 73.19 -58.18 -33.78
CA VAL A 8 74.02 -59.00 -34.64
C VAL A 8 74.26 -58.27 -35.96
N ASN A 9 75.49 -58.31 -36.49
CA ASN A 9 75.81 -57.69 -37.78
C ASN A 9 75.19 -58.49 -38.93
N LEU A 10 74.30 -57.85 -39.70
CA LEU A 10 73.58 -58.44 -40.83
C LEU A 10 74.17 -58.05 -42.20
N ASP A 11 75.35 -57.44 -42.28
CA ASP A 11 75.92 -56.94 -43.54
C ASP A 11 76.39 -58.05 -44.52
N GLY A 12 76.42 -59.31 -44.10
CA GLY A 12 76.83 -60.48 -44.92
C GLY A 12 75.76 -61.00 -45.89
N GLU A 13 76.17 -61.90 -46.80
CA GLU A 13 75.24 -62.64 -47.69
C GLU A 13 74.39 -63.64 -46.89
N VAL A 14 73.11 -63.79 -47.27
CA VAL A 14 72.11 -64.59 -46.56
C VAL A 14 72.56 -66.06 -46.41
N SER A 15 73.10 -66.65 -47.48
CA SER A 15 73.58 -68.04 -47.49
C SER A 15 74.74 -68.29 -46.53
N VAL A 16 75.59 -67.30 -46.30
CA VAL A 16 76.72 -67.41 -45.35
C VAL A 16 76.20 -67.27 -43.93
N LEU A 17 75.37 -66.26 -43.65
CA LEU A 17 74.82 -66.01 -42.32
C LEU A 17 73.91 -67.15 -41.83
N ALA A 18 73.23 -67.85 -42.74
CA ALA A 18 72.41 -69.03 -42.44
C ALA A 18 73.23 -70.24 -41.95
N THR A 19 74.53 -70.30 -42.25
CA THR A 19 75.41 -71.41 -41.81
C THR A 19 76.09 -71.17 -40.46
N VAL A 20 75.95 -69.97 -39.88
CA VAL A 20 76.62 -69.59 -38.62
C VAL A 20 75.68 -69.87 -37.42
N PRO A 21 75.94 -70.89 -36.59
CA PRO A 21 74.99 -71.31 -35.55
C PRO A 21 74.65 -70.22 -34.54
N GLY A 22 75.64 -69.47 -34.06
CA GLY A 22 75.43 -68.40 -33.08
C GLY A 22 74.65 -67.19 -33.63
N VAL A 23 74.66 -66.97 -34.95
CA VAL A 23 73.83 -65.95 -35.61
C VAL A 23 72.40 -66.47 -35.76
N VAL A 24 72.23 -67.71 -36.24
CA VAL A 24 70.92 -68.34 -36.40
C VAL A 24 70.18 -68.48 -35.06
N GLU A 25 70.84 -68.92 -33.97
CA GLU A 25 70.24 -69.01 -32.63
C GLU A 25 69.76 -67.65 -32.10
N ALA A 26 70.55 -66.59 -32.31
CA ALA A 26 70.17 -65.23 -31.93
C ALA A 26 68.98 -64.72 -32.75
N LEU A 27 68.93 -65.02 -34.05
CA LEU A 27 67.81 -64.71 -34.93
C LEU A 27 66.56 -65.54 -34.59
N GLN A 28 66.69 -66.80 -34.18
CA GLN A 28 65.59 -67.66 -33.73
C GLN A 28 64.93 -67.13 -32.44
N SER A 29 65.74 -66.73 -31.46
CA SER A 29 65.26 -66.10 -30.23
C SER A 29 64.51 -64.79 -30.52
N CYS A 30 65.02 -64.01 -31.48
CA CYS A 30 64.37 -62.81 -31.96
C CYS A 30 63.02 -63.12 -32.66
N ALA A 31 62.99 -64.13 -33.55
CA ALA A 31 61.80 -64.58 -34.25
C ALA A 31 60.69 -65.07 -33.30
N MET A 32 61.02 -65.86 -32.27
CA MET A 32 60.05 -66.28 -31.24
C MET A 32 59.48 -65.09 -30.45
N THR A 33 60.34 -64.09 -30.16
CA THR A 33 59.91 -62.86 -29.49
C THR A 33 58.96 -62.05 -30.38
N TRP A 34 59.26 -61.91 -31.67
CA TRP A 34 58.37 -61.27 -32.64
C TRP A 34 57.05 -62.03 -32.80
N GLN A 35 57.07 -63.36 -32.91
CA GLN A 35 55.88 -64.19 -33.01
C GLN A 35 54.94 -63.96 -31.81
N LYS A 36 55.47 -64.00 -30.58
CA LYS A 36 54.70 -63.76 -29.36
C LYS A 36 54.14 -62.34 -29.31
N LEU A 37 54.94 -61.34 -29.68
CA LEU A 37 54.52 -59.94 -29.68
C LEU A 37 53.41 -59.68 -30.72
N ILE A 38 53.55 -60.21 -31.94
CA ILE A 38 52.55 -60.05 -32.99
C ILE A 38 51.26 -60.80 -32.62
N SER A 39 51.36 -62.02 -32.09
CA SER A 39 50.18 -62.81 -31.67
C SER A 39 49.43 -62.14 -30.52
N THR A 40 50.14 -61.64 -29.51
CA THR A 40 49.54 -60.91 -28.38
C THR A 40 48.84 -59.64 -28.88
N ALA A 41 49.51 -58.88 -29.77
CA ALA A 41 48.93 -57.68 -30.35
C ALA A 41 47.69 -57.98 -31.21
N LEU A 42 47.70 -59.06 -32.00
CA LEU A 42 46.56 -59.50 -32.78
C LEU A 42 45.38 -59.89 -31.89
N GLU A 43 45.61 -60.70 -30.85
CA GLU A 43 44.57 -61.10 -29.90
C GLU A 43 43.95 -59.91 -29.17
N GLU A 44 44.79 -58.97 -28.70
CA GLU A 44 44.33 -57.73 -28.09
C GLU A 44 43.46 -56.93 -29.05
N GLN A 45 43.90 -56.79 -30.30
CA GLN A 45 43.14 -56.05 -31.30
C GLN A 45 41.83 -56.75 -31.63
N LEU A 46 41.77 -58.08 -31.73
CA LEU A 46 40.54 -58.83 -32.05
C LEU A 46 39.49 -58.80 -30.93
N LYS A 47 39.92 -58.75 -29.66
CA LYS A 47 39.02 -58.66 -28.50
C LYS A 47 38.37 -57.29 -28.31
N LYS A 48 38.91 -56.23 -28.92
CA LYS A 48 38.34 -54.87 -28.81
C LYS A 48 36.96 -54.80 -29.45
N VAL A 49 36.08 -54.03 -28.78
CA VAL A 49 34.77 -53.62 -29.28
C VAL A 49 34.73 -52.10 -29.45
N PRO A 50 33.88 -51.56 -30.33
CA PRO A 50 33.78 -50.12 -30.51
C PRO A 50 33.30 -49.42 -29.23
N GLN A 51 34.02 -48.39 -28.81
CA GLN A 51 33.74 -47.66 -27.56
C GLN A 51 32.76 -46.51 -27.79
N GLY A 52 31.56 -46.60 -27.20
CA GLY A 52 30.48 -45.63 -27.33
C GLY A 52 29.28 -46.17 -28.10
N ASN A 53 28.13 -45.50 -28.00
CA ASN A 53 26.85 -45.97 -28.57
C ASN A 53 26.56 -45.41 -29.97
N GLY A 54 27.25 -44.33 -30.37
CA GLY A 54 27.05 -43.70 -31.68
C GLY A 54 27.75 -44.43 -32.83
N PRO A 55 27.46 -44.05 -34.08
CA PRO A 55 28.02 -44.67 -35.28
C PRO A 55 29.46 -44.22 -35.58
N LEU A 56 29.90 -43.07 -35.06
CA LEU A 56 31.29 -42.61 -35.21
C LEU A 56 32.28 -43.50 -34.46
N ALA A 57 31.86 -44.11 -33.35
CA ALA A 57 32.67 -45.06 -32.61
C ALA A 57 33.07 -46.28 -33.45
N GLU A 58 32.21 -46.72 -34.39
CA GLU A 58 32.52 -47.79 -35.33
C GLU A 58 33.63 -47.35 -36.31
N VAL A 59 33.56 -46.11 -36.80
CA VAL A 59 34.57 -45.54 -37.71
C VAL A 59 35.93 -45.40 -37.02
N GLU A 60 35.94 -44.86 -35.80
CA GLU A 60 37.16 -44.68 -34.99
C GLU A 60 37.77 -46.03 -34.60
N PHE A 61 36.95 -47.00 -34.22
CA PHE A 61 37.39 -48.35 -33.93
C PHE A 61 38.14 -49.01 -35.10
N TRP A 62 37.57 -48.96 -36.31
CA TRP A 62 38.25 -49.52 -37.50
C TRP A 62 39.49 -48.72 -37.89
N ARG A 63 39.49 -47.40 -37.69
CA ARG A 63 40.67 -46.55 -37.90
C ARG A 63 41.82 -46.91 -36.95
N GLU A 64 41.57 -46.97 -35.65
CA GLU A 64 42.57 -47.33 -34.64
C GLU A 64 43.12 -48.75 -34.85
N ARG A 65 42.22 -49.70 -35.18
CA ARG A 65 42.61 -51.07 -35.51
C ARG A 65 43.49 -51.08 -36.78
N ASN A 66 43.13 -50.33 -37.81
CA ASN A 66 43.96 -50.20 -39.01
C ASN A 66 45.32 -49.57 -38.68
N ASP A 67 45.39 -48.50 -37.91
CA ASP A 67 46.63 -47.80 -37.58
C ASP A 67 47.57 -48.70 -36.75
N SER A 68 47.01 -49.43 -35.78
CA SER A 68 47.75 -50.39 -34.96
C SER A 68 48.33 -51.55 -35.79
N LEU A 69 47.51 -52.14 -36.67
CA LEU A 69 47.93 -53.26 -37.51
C LEU A 69 48.84 -52.82 -38.67
N SER A 70 48.63 -51.62 -39.21
CA SER A 70 49.47 -51.00 -40.23
C SER A 70 50.87 -50.73 -39.68
N ALA A 71 50.98 -50.13 -38.49
CA ALA A 71 52.28 -49.88 -37.86
C ALA A 71 53.08 -51.15 -37.60
N LEU A 72 52.42 -52.26 -37.26
CA LEU A 72 53.06 -53.58 -37.13
C LEU A 72 53.43 -54.16 -38.50
N THR A 73 52.52 -54.06 -39.49
CA THR A 73 52.75 -54.60 -40.84
C THR A 73 53.90 -53.90 -41.54
N GLU A 74 54.01 -52.57 -41.44
CA GLU A 74 55.13 -51.81 -42.01
C GLU A 74 56.47 -52.18 -41.35
N GLN A 75 56.49 -52.47 -40.05
CA GLN A 75 57.69 -52.96 -39.39
C GLN A 75 58.13 -54.33 -39.93
N THR A 76 57.18 -55.23 -40.26
CA THR A 76 57.54 -56.50 -40.89
C THR A 76 58.15 -56.32 -42.28
N LYS A 77 57.87 -55.21 -42.99
CA LYS A 77 58.39 -54.93 -44.34
C LYS A 77 59.75 -54.26 -44.34
N LEU A 78 60.30 -53.88 -43.18
CA LEU A 78 61.62 -53.27 -43.10
C LEU A 78 62.67 -54.21 -43.73
N PRO A 79 63.63 -53.69 -44.51
CA PRO A 79 64.56 -54.52 -45.26
C PRO A 79 65.39 -55.42 -44.34
N GLU A 80 65.72 -54.94 -43.14
CA GLU A 80 66.46 -55.72 -42.16
C GLU A 80 65.62 -56.87 -41.58
N VAL A 81 64.31 -56.67 -41.38
CA VAL A 81 63.38 -57.71 -40.89
C VAL A 81 63.14 -58.75 -41.98
N GLN A 82 62.97 -58.33 -43.23
CA GLN A 82 62.88 -59.24 -44.38
C GLN A 82 64.16 -60.07 -44.53
N LYS A 83 65.33 -59.46 -44.37
CA LYS A 83 66.61 -60.18 -44.41
C LYS A 83 66.72 -61.23 -43.30
N VAL A 84 66.22 -60.96 -42.10
CA VAL A 84 66.16 -61.95 -41.01
C VAL A 84 65.24 -63.13 -41.37
N LEU A 85 64.09 -62.87 -41.99
CA LEU A 85 63.18 -63.93 -42.45
C LEU A 85 63.82 -64.78 -43.55
N GLU A 86 64.53 -64.17 -44.50
CA GLU A 86 65.26 -64.87 -45.57
C GLU A 86 66.39 -65.76 -45.01
N ILE A 87 67.17 -65.26 -44.03
CA ILE A 87 68.24 -66.05 -43.39
C ILE A 87 67.67 -67.25 -42.63
N LEU A 88 66.59 -67.05 -41.87
CA LEU A 88 65.94 -68.13 -41.10
C LEU A 88 65.23 -69.15 -42.01
N GLN A 89 64.78 -68.72 -43.19
CA GLN A 89 64.19 -69.59 -44.20
C GLN A 89 65.26 -70.45 -44.90
N GLU A 90 66.39 -69.85 -45.27
CA GLU A 90 67.53 -70.57 -45.87
C GLU A 90 68.18 -71.55 -44.88
N ALA A 91 68.14 -71.24 -43.58
CA ALA A 91 68.63 -72.11 -42.50
C ALA A 91 67.64 -73.23 -42.11
N GLU A 92 66.49 -73.37 -42.78
CA GLU A 92 65.42 -74.35 -42.50
C GLU A 92 65.01 -74.40 -41.00
N SER A 93 64.91 -73.24 -40.36
CA SER A 93 64.62 -73.14 -38.93
C SER A 93 63.17 -73.54 -38.60
N GLU A 94 62.95 -74.41 -37.62
CA GLU A 94 61.59 -74.88 -37.20
C GLU A 94 60.60 -73.74 -36.85
N HIS A 95 61.09 -72.58 -36.42
CA HIS A 95 60.27 -71.45 -35.95
C HIS A 95 59.86 -70.47 -37.07
N ILE A 96 60.37 -70.63 -38.30
CA ILE A 96 60.07 -69.71 -39.40
C ILE A 96 58.64 -69.90 -39.92
N GLU A 97 58.14 -71.14 -39.94
CA GLU A 97 56.79 -71.45 -40.42
C GLU A 97 55.73 -70.80 -39.52
N ASP A 98 55.85 -70.97 -38.21
CA ASP A 98 54.95 -70.37 -37.22
C ASP A 98 54.95 -68.83 -37.26
N LEU A 99 56.13 -68.21 -37.43
CA LEU A 99 56.25 -66.77 -37.58
C LEU A 99 55.61 -66.28 -38.89
N GLN A 100 55.79 -67.00 -40.00
CA GLN A 100 55.16 -66.68 -41.29
C GLN A 100 53.62 -66.78 -41.23
N VAL A 101 53.07 -67.76 -40.49
CA VAL A 101 51.62 -67.86 -40.23
C VAL A 101 51.12 -66.61 -39.51
N VAL A 102 51.77 -66.20 -38.42
CA VAL A 102 51.38 -65.03 -37.64
C VAL A 102 51.53 -63.72 -38.45
N ILE A 103 52.54 -63.60 -39.31
CA ILE A 103 52.71 -62.46 -40.24
C ILE A 103 51.62 -62.48 -41.33
N SER A 104 51.23 -63.66 -41.82
CA SER A 104 50.14 -63.81 -42.80
C SER A 104 48.79 -63.40 -42.19
N ASP A 105 48.51 -63.82 -40.97
CA ASP A 105 47.31 -63.43 -40.22
C ASP A 105 47.29 -61.94 -39.91
N LEU A 106 48.44 -61.36 -39.53
CA LEU A 106 48.59 -59.91 -39.39
C LEU A 106 48.25 -59.17 -40.68
N ARG A 107 48.79 -59.61 -41.83
CA ARG A 107 48.50 -59.02 -43.14
C ARG A 107 47.03 -59.15 -43.53
N LYS A 108 46.42 -60.32 -43.29
CA LYS A 108 44.99 -60.57 -43.56
C LYS A 108 44.09 -59.62 -42.76
N HIS A 109 44.32 -59.51 -41.45
CA HIS A 109 43.55 -58.60 -40.60
C HIS A 109 43.85 -57.13 -40.88
N HIS A 110 45.07 -56.78 -41.28
CA HIS A 110 45.39 -55.44 -41.75
C HIS A 110 44.63 -55.08 -43.03
N VAL A 111 44.61 -55.95 -44.04
CA VAL A 111 43.87 -55.72 -45.30
C VAL A 111 42.37 -55.58 -45.04
N GLU A 112 41.82 -56.40 -44.15
CA GLU A 112 40.44 -56.28 -43.71
C GLU A 112 40.17 -54.93 -43.03
N ALA A 113 41.00 -54.54 -42.06
CA ALA A 113 40.86 -53.26 -41.36
C ALA A 113 41.01 -52.07 -42.32
N LEU A 114 41.97 -52.12 -43.25
CA LEU A 114 42.20 -51.09 -44.25
C LEU A 114 40.99 -50.92 -45.18
N ASN A 115 40.42 -52.02 -45.67
CA ASN A 115 39.25 -51.99 -46.54
C ASN A 115 38.02 -51.45 -45.80
N ASN A 116 37.76 -51.93 -44.58
CA ASN A 116 36.66 -51.45 -43.76
C ASN A 116 36.80 -49.95 -43.45
N THR A 117 37.99 -49.49 -43.06
CA THR A 117 38.27 -48.06 -42.83
C THR A 117 38.05 -47.22 -44.08
N LYS A 118 38.46 -47.69 -45.26
CA LYS A 118 38.18 -47.00 -46.53
C LYS A 118 36.69 -46.85 -46.78
N TYR A 119 35.90 -47.92 -46.69
CA TYR A 119 34.46 -47.83 -46.91
C TYR A 119 33.75 -46.99 -45.84
N LEU A 120 34.08 -47.14 -44.56
CA LEU A 120 33.49 -46.37 -43.47
C LEU A 120 33.85 -44.87 -43.53
N SER A 121 35.05 -44.53 -44.01
CA SER A 121 35.44 -43.13 -44.24
C SER A 121 34.54 -42.40 -45.25
N THR A 122 33.92 -43.13 -46.19
CA THR A 122 32.94 -42.54 -47.13
C THR A 122 31.64 -42.14 -46.44
N LEU A 123 31.30 -42.79 -45.31
CA LEU A 123 30.13 -42.49 -44.50
C LEU A 123 30.41 -41.42 -43.44
N GLU A 124 31.67 -41.22 -43.07
CA GLU A 124 32.10 -40.37 -41.94
C GLU A 124 31.51 -38.96 -41.99
N ARG A 125 31.48 -38.31 -43.17
CA ARG A 125 30.87 -36.99 -43.32
C ARG A 125 29.37 -37.01 -42.98
N HIS A 126 28.64 -38.01 -43.48
CA HIS A 126 27.21 -38.15 -43.22
C HIS A 126 26.93 -38.49 -41.74
N LEU A 127 27.77 -39.33 -41.13
CA LEU A 127 27.68 -39.67 -39.70
C LEU A 127 28.04 -38.46 -38.81
N LYS A 128 29.00 -37.62 -39.21
CA LYS A 128 29.29 -36.35 -38.53
C LYS A 128 28.14 -35.35 -38.67
N ASN A 129 27.49 -35.28 -39.83
CA ASN A 129 26.28 -34.47 -39.99
C ASN A 129 25.14 -34.98 -39.09
N LEU A 130 24.99 -36.29 -38.94
CA LEU A 130 24.02 -36.87 -38.03
C LEU A 130 24.33 -36.54 -36.56
N THR A 131 25.61 -36.62 -36.15
CA THR A 131 26.05 -36.44 -34.76
C THR A 131 26.21 -34.97 -34.34
N TYR A 132 26.66 -34.10 -35.26
CA TYR A 132 27.00 -32.69 -34.99
C TYR A 132 26.24 -31.67 -35.83
N GLY A 133 25.41 -32.09 -36.79
CA GLY A 133 24.58 -31.19 -37.58
C GLY A 133 23.67 -30.29 -36.74
N THR A 134 23.47 -29.08 -37.23
CA THR A 134 22.66 -28.03 -36.60
C THR A 134 21.19 -28.19 -36.97
N GLY A 135 20.41 -28.79 -36.08
CA GLY A 135 18.96 -28.97 -36.24
C GLY A 135 18.56 -30.17 -37.12
N PHE A 136 17.25 -30.43 -37.17
CA PHE A 136 16.69 -31.59 -37.86
C PHE A 136 16.75 -31.49 -39.38
N GLY A 137 16.71 -30.28 -39.96
CA GLY A 137 16.81 -30.09 -41.42
C GLY A 137 18.08 -30.70 -42.02
N VAL A 138 19.24 -30.49 -41.38
CA VAL A 138 20.51 -31.09 -41.83
C VAL A 138 20.47 -32.61 -41.76
N VAL A 139 19.80 -33.18 -40.75
CA VAL A 139 19.65 -34.63 -40.59
C VAL A 139 18.72 -35.19 -41.65
N LEU A 140 17.55 -34.56 -41.87
CA LEU A 140 16.57 -34.93 -42.90
C LEU A 140 17.17 -34.94 -44.30
N ASP A 141 17.99 -33.94 -44.66
CA ASP A 141 18.69 -33.89 -45.95
C ASP A 141 19.81 -34.94 -46.05
N THR A 142 20.38 -35.35 -44.91
CA THR A 142 21.50 -36.30 -44.86
C THR A 142 21.04 -37.76 -44.92
N ILE A 143 19.88 -38.13 -44.34
CA ILE A 143 19.36 -39.51 -44.31
C ILE A 143 19.29 -40.16 -45.71
N PRO A 144 18.73 -39.52 -46.75
CA PRO A 144 18.69 -40.09 -48.10
C PRO A 144 20.09 -40.42 -48.64
N ALA A 145 21.05 -39.52 -48.44
CA ALA A 145 22.41 -39.68 -48.91
C ALA A 145 23.14 -40.77 -48.12
N LEU A 146 22.99 -40.78 -46.79
CA LEU A 146 23.56 -41.80 -45.91
C LEU A 146 23.10 -43.21 -46.31
N MET A 147 21.79 -43.39 -46.52
CA MET A 147 21.21 -44.69 -46.89
C MET A 147 21.68 -45.17 -48.27
N LYS A 148 21.85 -44.26 -49.24
CA LYS A 148 22.46 -44.59 -50.54
C LYS A 148 23.92 -45.00 -50.41
N HIS A 149 24.71 -44.36 -49.56
CA HIS A 149 26.11 -44.74 -49.35
C HIS A 149 26.25 -46.05 -48.57
N LEU A 150 25.37 -46.30 -47.57
CA LEU A 150 25.29 -47.58 -46.87
C LEU A 150 24.98 -48.73 -47.83
N ARG A 151 24.07 -48.50 -48.80
CA ARG A 151 23.83 -49.45 -49.90
C ARG A 151 25.10 -49.72 -50.70
N ILE A 152 25.89 -48.71 -51.05
CA ILE A 152 27.15 -48.90 -51.78
C ILE A 152 28.14 -49.73 -50.95
N VAL A 153 28.28 -49.44 -49.66
CA VAL A 153 29.17 -50.20 -48.76
C VAL A 153 28.76 -51.67 -48.71
N TRP A 154 27.47 -51.97 -48.60
CA TRP A 154 26.96 -53.35 -48.61
C TRP A 154 27.17 -54.07 -49.93
N VAL A 155 26.99 -53.36 -51.04
CA VAL A 155 27.10 -53.93 -52.39
C VAL A 155 28.56 -54.15 -52.82
N MET A 156 29.48 -53.29 -52.37
CA MET A 156 30.86 -53.25 -52.87
C MET A 156 31.90 -53.76 -51.87
N SER A 157 31.66 -53.66 -50.56
CA SER A 157 32.62 -54.14 -49.56
C SER A 157 32.60 -55.66 -49.48
N ARG A 158 33.78 -56.28 -49.50
CA ARG A 158 33.94 -57.74 -49.37
C ARG A 158 33.98 -58.21 -47.91
N HIS A 159 34.21 -57.29 -46.98
CA HIS A 159 34.40 -57.61 -45.56
C HIS A 159 33.31 -56.99 -44.67
N TYR A 160 32.66 -55.90 -45.11
CA TYR A 160 31.63 -55.21 -44.35
C TYR A 160 30.19 -55.58 -44.75
N ASN A 161 30.02 -56.36 -45.82
CA ASN A 161 28.73 -56.86 -46.31
C ASN A 161 28.18 -58.06 -45.52
N LYS A 162 28.36 -58.05 -44.20
CA LYS A 162 27.89 -59.11 -43.30
C LYS A 162 26.89 -58.54 -42.31
N ASP A 163 25.85 -59.30 -42.01
CA ASP A 163 24.79 -58.92 -41.07
C ASP A 163 25.37 -58.53 -39.71
N GLU A 164 26.36 -59.30 -39.23
CA GLU A 164 27.08 -59.09 -37.96
C GLU A 164 27.77 -57.72 -37.83
N ARG A 165 28.00 -57.01 -38.95
CA ARG A 165 28.67 -55.70 -38.98
C ARG A 165 27.72 -54.58 -39.39
N MET A 166 26.82 -54.86 -40.33
CA MET A 166 25.88 -53.87 -40.82
C MET A 166 24.72 -53.63 -39.86
N ALA A 167 24.18 -54.67 -39.23
CA ALA A 167 23.09 -54.52 -38.27
C ALA A 167 23.49 -53.68 -37.05
N PRO A 168 24.65 -53.92 -36.38
CA PRO A 168 25.10 -53.05 -35.30
C PRO A 168 25.35 -51.60 -35.73
N LEU A 169 25.82 -51.36 -36.97
CA LEU A 169 25.98 -50.00 -37.48
C LEU A 169 24.63 -49.30 -37.69
N LEU A 170 23.63 -49.99 -38.24
CA LEU A 170 22.27 -49.46 -38.40
C LEU A 170 21.60 -49.21 -37.04
N GLU A 171 21.81 -50.08 -36.05
CA GLU A 171 21.36 -49.88 -34.67
C GLU A 171 22.01 -48.65 -34.03
N ARG A 172 23.31 -48.44 -34.23
CA ARG A 172 24.02 -47.24 -33.78
C ARG A 172 23.51 -45.96 -34.46
N ILE A 173 23.14 -46.05 -35.75
CA ILE A 173 22.53 -44.92 -36.48
C ILE A 173 21.12 -44.62 -35.95
N ALA A 174 20.29 -45.65 -35.76
CA ALA A 174 18.96 -45.50 -35.16
C ALA A 174 19.06 -44.92 -33.75
N TRP A 175 20.00 -45.41 -32.94
CA TRP A 175 20.31 -44.85 -31.61
C TRP A 175 20.71 -43.39 -31.68
N GLU A 176 21.57 -42.99 -32.62
CA GLU A 176 21.97 -41.58 -32.78
C GLU A 176 20.79 -40.70 -33.19
N ILE A 177 19.91 -41.16 -34.10
CA ILE A 177 18.69 -40.45 -34.48
C ILE A 177 17.76 -40.29 -33.27
N SER A 178 17.53 -41.36 -32.51
CA SER A 178 16.76 -41.32 -31.27
C SER A 178 17.38 -40.38 -30.24
N ALA A 179 18.70 -40.44 -30.03
CA ALA A 179 19.42 -39.57 -29.10
C ALA A 179 19.31 -38.09 -29.50
N ARG A 180 19.32 -37.80 -30.80
CA ARG A 180 19.09 -36.45 -31.33
C ARG A 180 17.68 -35.95 -31.07
N VAL A 181 16.66 -36.79 -31.30
CA VAL A 181 15.27 -36.42 -31.00
C VAL A 181 15.08 -36.21 -29.51
N TYR A 182 15.55 -37.14 -28.69
CA TYR A 182 15.48 -37.07 -27.23
C TYR A 182 16.13 -35.80 -26.68
N LYS A 183 17.32 -35.43 -27.20
CA LYS A 183 18.03 -34.21 -26.77
C LYS A 183 17.35 -32.92 -27.23
N ALA A 184 16.68 -32.94 -28.37
CA ALA A 184 16.07 -31.74 -28.96
C ALA A 184 14.63 -31.50 -28.45
N VAL A 185 13.88 -32.56 -28.18
CA VAL A 185 12.49 -32.51 -27.72
C VAL A 185 12.47 -32.95 -26.25
N ASP A 186 12.72 -32.03 -25.34
CA ASP A 186 12.63 -32.28 -23.89
C ASP A 186 11.33 -31.69 -23.34
N LEU A 187 10.42 -32.54 -22.86
CA LEU A 187 9.08 -32.13 -22.42
C LEU A 187 9.08 -31.07 -21.32
N HIS A 188 10.05 -31.11 -20.40
CA HIS A 188 10.13 -30.13 -19.30
C HIS A 188 10.50 -28.72 -19.76
N THR A 189 11.08 -28.59 -20.95
CA THR A 189 11.50 -27.32 -21.55
C THR A 189 10.70 -26.96 -22.80
N LEU A 190 10.12 -27.93 -23.49
CA LEU A 190 9.37 -27.77 -24.73
C LEU A 190 8.14 -26.87 -24.58
N PHE A 191 7.37 -27.03 -23.50
CA PHE A 191 6.19 -26.19 -23.22
C PHE A 191 6.56 -24.76 -22.76
N LYS A 192 7.84 -24.52 -22.39
CA LYS A 192 8.37 -23.20 -22.00
C LYS A 192 8.96 -22.42 -23.17
N GLU A 193 9.18 -23.08 -24.31
CA GLU A 193 9.66 -22.42 -25.53
C GLU A 193 8.53 -21.64 -26.24
N ASP A 194 8.91 -20.87 -27.26
CA ASP A 194 7.91 -20.31 -28.18
C ASP A 194 7.08 -21.45 -28.79
N ARG A 195 5.76 -21.35 -28.67
CA ARG A 195 4.86 -22.47 -28.97
C ARG A 195 4.87 -22.84 -30.46
N ALA A 196 5.00 -21.85 -31.35
CA ALA A 196 5.14 -22.10 -32.79
C ALA A 196 6.47 -22.78 -33.11
N ALA A 197 7.55 -22.39 -32.42
CA ALA A 197 8.84 -23.07 -32.51
C ALA A 197 8.78 -24.51 -31.96
N ALA A 198 8.09 -24.75 -30.84
CA ALA A 198 7.92 -26.08 -30.23
C ALA A 198 7.13 -27.04 -31.14
N LYS A 199 6.02 -26.56 -31.74
CA LYS A 199 5.25 -27.32 -32.75
C LYS A 199 6.09 -27.66 -33.98
N LYS A 200 6.84 -26.69 -34.50
CA LYS A 200 7.73 -26.93 -35.64
C LYS A 200 8.81 -27.95 -35.29
N LYS A 201 9.41 -27.85 -34.10
CA LYS A 201 10.47 -28.74 -33.64
C LYS A 201 9.98 -30.18 -33.46
N THR A 202 8.81 -30.40 -32.88
CA THR A 202 8.19 -31.73 -32.73
C THR A 202 7.82 -32.34 -34.08
N ALA A 203 7.31 -31.53 -35.02
CA ALA A 203 7.00 -31.99 -36.38
C ALA A 203 8.26 -32.40 -37.17
N GLU A 204 9.34 -31.62 -37.06
CA GLU A 204 10.63 -31.96 -37.67
C GLU A 204 11.27 -33.22 -37.05
N ALA A 205 11.14 -33.39 -35.73
CA ALA A 205 11.59 -34.59 -35.01
C ALA A 205 10.85 -35.84 -35.48
N LYS A 206 9.51 -35.78 -35.55
CA LYS A 206 8.66 -36.84 -36.09
C LYS A 206 9.09 -37.21 -37.51
N SER A 207 9.19 -36.21 -38.39
CA SER A 207 9.62 -36.40 -39.79
C SER A 207 10.97 -37.09 -39.88
N THR A 208 11.92 -36.74 -39.00
CA THR A 208 13.26 -37.36 -38.99
C THR A 208 13.21 -38.85 -38.68
N LEU A 209 12.39 -39.25 -37.70
CA LEU A 209 12.19 -40.66 -37.31
C LEU A 209 11.50 -41.45 -38.42
N GLU A 210 10.45 -40.90 -39.03
CA GLU A 210 9.71 -41.55 -40.12
C GLU A 210 10.56 -41.67 -41.38
N GLN A 211 11.31 -40.62 -41.74
CA GLN A 211 12.15 -40.61 -42.94
C GLN A 211 13.29 -41.63 -42.86
N TRP A 212 13.84 -41.89 -41.68
CA TRP A 212 14.81 -42.98 -41.46
C TRP A 212 14.22 -44.34 -41.88
N LYS A 213 13.05 -44.68 -41.36
CA LYS A 213 12.35 -45.93 -41.67
C LYS A 213 11.93 -46.00 -43.14
N ASN A 214 11.40 -44.90 -43.69
CA ASN A 214 11.00 -44.83 -45.10
C ASN A 214 12.20 -45.09 -46.03
N TRP A 215 13.33 -44.44 -45.81
CA TRP A 215 14.53 -44.63 -46.64
C TRP A 215 15.16 -46.02 -46.50
N TYR A 216 14.99 -46.67 -45.35
CA TYR A 216 15.35 -48.08 -45.18
C TYR A 216 14.58 -48.99 -46.12
N PHE A 217 13.25 -48.87 -46.16
CA PHE A 217 12.43 -49.68 -47.06
C PHE A 217 12.67 -49.34 -48.53
N VAL A 218 12.93 -48.07 -48.85
CA VAL A 218 13.34 -47.67 -50.21
C VAL A 218 14.64 -48.35 -50.64
N VAL A 219 15.67 -48.35 -49.78
CA VAL A 219 16.94 -49.02 -50.09
C VAL A 219 16.78 -50.54 -50.17
N ARG A 220 15.99 -51.15 -49.28
CA ARG A 220 15.64 -52.58 -49.33
C ARG A 220 15.05 -52.96 -50.70
N ALA A 221 14.00 -52.25 -51.12
CA ALA A 221 13.35 -52.50 -52.41
C ALA A 221 14.31 -52.36 -53.60
N GLN A 222 15.24 -51.39 -53.53
CA GLN A 222 16.26 -51.21 -54.58
C GLN A 222 17.32 -52.31 -54.62
N ILE A 223 17.62 -52.96 -53.50
CA ILE A 223 18.56 -54.08 -53.42
C ILE A 223 17.88 -55.37 -53.92
N GLU A 224 16.64 -55.63 -53.51
CA GLU A 224 15.83 -56.75 -53.99
C GLU A 224 15.64 -56.69 -55.52
N ALA A 225 15.35 -55.50 -56.06
CA ALA A 225 15.24 -55.30 -57.51
C ALA A 225 16.56 -55.54 -58.28
N SER A 226 17.72 -55.52 -57.60
CA SER A 226 19.02 -55.76 -58.23
C SER A 226 19.41 -57.24 -58.35
N GLY A 227 18.60 -58.16 -57.82
CA GLY A 227 18.73 -59.61 -58.03
C GLY A 227 19.98 -60.26 -57.41
N ARG A 228 20.54 -59.69 -56.33
CA ARG A 228 21.70 -60.24 -55.63
C ARG A 228 21.28 -61.28 -54.58
N GLU A 229 22.15 -62.27 -54.31
CA GLU A 229 21.92 -63.33 -53.31
C GLU A 229 21.91 -62.81 -51.86
N GLN A 230 22.53 -61.65 -51.59
CA GLN A 230 22.57 -61.04 -50.25
C GLN A 230 21.37 -60.11 -50.03
N HIS A 231 20.48 -60.48 -49.11
CA HIS A 231 19.26 -59.75 -48.79
C HIS A 231 19.53 -58.62 -47.78
N TRP A 232 18.89 -57.47 -47.98
CA TRP A 232 18.92 -56.35 -47.03
C TRP A 232 17.75 -56.49 -46.04
N GLU A 233 17.88 -57.45 -45.13
CA GLU A 233 16.85 -57.72 -44.13
C GLU A 233 17.48 -57.88 -42.75
N PHE A 234 17.04 -57.03 -41.82
CA PHE A 234 17.49 -57.01 -40.44
C PHE A 234 16.28 -57.01 -39.50
N ASP A 235 16.51 -57.28 -38.22
CA ASP A 235 15.46 -57.29 -37.21
C ASP A 235 14.80 -55.91 -37.08
N GLN A 236 13.58 -55.80 -37.61
CA GLN A 236 12.81 -54.55 -37.65
C GLN A 236 12.46 -54.05 -36.25
N LYS A 237 12.29 -54.95 -35.26
CA LYS A 237 12.00 -54.54 -33.89
C LYS A 237 13.21 -53.81 -33.30
N ARG A 238 14.40 -54.38 -33.47
CA ARG A 238 15.65 -53.77 -32.99
C ARG A 238 15.96 -52.42 -33.64
N LEU A 239 15.54 -52.23 -34.90
CA LEU A 239 15.81 -50.99 -35.65
C LEU A 239 14.75 -49.90 -35.47
N PHE A 240 13.46 -50.26 -35.36
CA PHE A 240 12.36 -49.29 -35.49
C PHE A 240 11.45 -49.17 -34.29
N GLU A 241 11.39 -50.15 -33.39
CA GLU A 241 10.40 -50.17 -32.30
C GLU A 241 10.50 -48.92 -31.42
N GLN A 242 11.73 -48.54 -31.06
CA GLN A 242 12.01 -47.31 -30.32
C GLN A 242 11.71 -46.05 -31.14
N THR A 243 12.11 -45.99 -32.41
CA THR A 243 11.89 -44.79 -33.25
C THR A 243 10.41 -44.58 -33.60
N ASP A 244 9.64 -45.66 -33.75
CA ASP A 244 8.21 -45.63 -34.04
C ASP A 244 7.42 -45.13 -32.82
N HIS A 245 7.75 -45.62 -31.62
CA HIS A 245 7.16 -45.11 -30.38
C HIS A 245 7.45 -43.62 -30.21
N MET A 246 8.71 -43.20 -30.42
CA MET A 246 9.08 -41.79 -30.36
C MET A 246 8.35 -40.93 -31.39
N ALA A 247 8.10 -41.45 -32.60
CA ALA A 247 7.35 -40.74 -33.62
C ALA A 247 5.87 -40.56 -33.23
N SER A 248 5.26 -41.57 -32.59
CA SER A 248 3.90 -41.46 -32.03
C SER A 248 3.83 -40.40 -30.94
N VAL A 249 4.78 -40.38 -30.01
CA VAL A 249 4.84 -39.35 -28.95
C VAL A 249 5.01 -37.96 -29.55
N CYS A 250 5.88 -37.80 -30.55
CA CYS A 250 6.02 -36.51 -31.24
C CYS A 250 4.74 -36.08 -31.98
N GLN A 251 3.96 -37.03 -32.52
CA GLN A 251 2.65 -36.76 -33.13
C GLN A 251 1.64 -36.28 -32.08
N ASP A 252 1.52 -36.98 -30.96
CA ASP A 252 0.63 -36.58 -29.87
C ASP A 252 0.97 -35.17 -29.37
N LEU A 253 2.26 -34.85 -29.23
CA LEU A 253 2.71 -33.50 -28.85
C LEU A 253 2.38 -32.44 -29.91
N CYS A 254 2.55 -32.75 -31.20
CA CYS A 254 2.11 -31.87 -32.28
C CYS A 254 0.61 -31.55 -32.17
N ASP A 255 -0.22 -32.55 -31.85
CA ASP A 255 -1.67 -32.39 -31.71
C ASP A 255 -2.02 -31.56 -30.46
N VAL A 256 -1.32 -31.76 -29.34
CA VAL A 256 -1.47 -30.92 -28.13
C VAL A 256 -1.12 -29.47 -28.43
N PHE A 257 0.04 -29.22 -29.05
CA PHE A 257 0.44 -27.87 -29.44
C PHE A 257 -0.55 -27.28 -30.45
N GLN A 258 -1.10 -28.06 -31.38
CA GLN A 258 -2.12 -27.59 -32.30
C GLN A 258 -3.36 -27.06 -31.56
N VAL A 259 -3.89 -27.84 -30.62
CA VAL A 259 -5.07 -27.49 -29.82
C VAL A 259 -4.79 -26.29 -28.91
N VAL A 260 -3.69 -26.32 -28.14
CA VAL A 260 -3.33 -25.26 -27.19
C VAL A 260 -3.00 -23.94 -27.90
N ILE A 261 -2.31 -23.99 -29.05
CA ILE A 261 -1.86 -22.80 -29.80
C ILE A 261 -3.00 -22.17 -30.59
N GLU A 262 -3.71 -22.94 -31.41
CA GLU A 262 -4.65 -22.38 -32.36
C GLU A 262 -6.04 -22.14 -31.77
N GLU A 263 -6.45 -22.94 -30.78
CA GLU A 263 -7.81 -22.86 -30.24
C GLU A 263 -7.86 -22.00 -28.97
N PHE A 264 -6.95 -22.16 -28.01
CA PHE A 264 -7.00 -21.38 -26.77
C PHE A 264 -6.25 -20.04 -26.83
N TYR A 265 -5.04 -20.00 -27.41
CA TYR A 265 -4.23 -18.78 -27.42
C TYR A 265 -4.71 -17.70 -28.40
N ASN A 266 -5.39 -18.10 -29.49
CA ASN A 266 -6.07 -17.14 -30.38
C ASN A 266 -7.35 -16.57 -29.73
N ILE A 267 -7.98 -17.31 -28.81
CA ILE A 267 -9.18 -16.88 -28.08
C ILE A 267 -8.81 -15.99 -26.89
N PHE A 268 -7.80 -16.37 -26.10
CA PHE A 268 -7.37 -15.67 -24.87
C PHE A 268 -6.08 -14.85 -25.03
N GLY A 269 -5.65 -14.63 -26.28
CA GLY A 269 -4.37 -14.02 -26.61
C GLY A 269 -4.19 -12.54 -26.23
N PRO A 270 -3.07 -11.93 -26.64
CA PRO A 270 -2.75 -10.53 -26.33
C PRO A 270 -3.83 -9.56 -26.81
N GLU A 271 -4.56 -9.91 -27.87
CA GLU A 271 -5.67 -9.12 -28.40
C GLU A 271 -6.87 -9.08 -27.44
N LEU A 272 -7.19 -10.19 -26.75
CA LEU A 272 -8.19 -10.21 -25.68
C LEU A 272 -7.67 -9.47 -24.43
N LYS A 273 -6.40 -9.64 -24.07
CA LYS A 273 -5.76 -8.97 -22.92
C LYS A 273 -5.64 -7.45 -23.11
N ALA A 274 -5.42 -6.98 -24.34
CA ALA A 274 -5.32 -5.56 -24.68
C ALA A 274 -6.69 -4.85 -24.69
N VAL A 275 -7.78 -5.61 -24.82
CA VAL A 275 -9.15 -5.10 -24.95
C VAL A 275 -9.99 -5.36 -23.68
N THR A 276 -9.45 -6.11 -22.71
CA THR A 276 -10.12 -6.49 -21.46
C THR A 276 -9.77 -5.56 -20.29
N ALA A 277 -10.77 -5.17 -19.49
CA ALA A 277 -10.62 -4.29 -18.31
C ALA A 277 -10.19 -5.02 -17.02
N ASP A 278 -10.21 -6.36 -17.01
CA ASP A 278 -9.64 -7.20 -15.95
C ASP A 278 -8.60 -8.19 -16.53
N PRO A 279 -7.35 -7.73 -16.74
CA PRO A 279 -6.28 -8.57 -17.26
C PRO A 279 -5.92 -9.71 -16.31
N LYS A 280 -6.32 -9.65 -15.03
CA LYS A 280 -6.06 -10.74 -14.07
C LYS A 280 -6.92 -11.96 -14.37
N HIS A 281 -8.19 -11.79 -14.69
CA HIS A 281 -9.04 -12.94 -15.02
C HIS A 281 -8.63 -13.61 -16.33
N VAL A 282 -8.14 -12.84 -17.31
CA VAL A 282 -7.51 -13.42 -18.53
C VAL A 282 -6.22 -14.15 -18.16
N ASP A 283 -5.42 -13.60 -17.24
CA ASP A 283 -4.24 -14.28 -16.73
C ASP A 283 -4.59 -15.57 -15.94
N ASP A 284 -5.70 -15.58 -15.18
CA ASP A 284 -6.21 -16.74 -14.44
C ASP A 284 -6.74 -17.83 -15.40
N LEU A 285 -7.52 -17.46 -16.42
CA LEU A 285 -7.97 -18.39 -17.46
C LEU A 285 -6.80 -18.92 -18.30
N MET A 286 -5.81 -18.07 -18.59
CA MET A 286 -4.58 -18.50 -19.23
C MET A 286 -3.77 -19.41 -18.31
N GLN A 287 -3.82 -19.21 -17.00
CA GLN A 287 -3.20 -20.09 -16.02
C GLN A 287 -3.93 -21.44 -15.94
N GLU A 288 -5.25 -21.48 -16.06
CA GLU A 288 -6.03 -22.73 -16.17
C GLU A 288 -5.75 -23.47 -17.49
N VAL A 289 -5.66 -22.75 -18.61
CA VAL A 289 -5.27 -23.34 -19.91
C VAL A 289 -3.84 -23.87 -19.88
N ASN A 290 -2.90 -23.13 -19.28
CA ASN A 290 -1.54 -23.64 -19.07
C ASN A 290 -1.55 -24.80 -18.05
N ALA A 291 -2.54 -24.89 -17.14
CA ALA A 291 -2.64 -26.00 -16.21
C ALA A 291 -3.03 -27.33 -16.88
N LEU A 292 -3.70 -27.28 -18.04
CA LEU A 292 -3.99 -28.46 -18.86
C LEU A 292 -2.72 -29.14 -19.40
N THR A 293 -1.61 -28.39 -19.52
CA THR A 293 -0.31 -28.94 -19.93
C THR A 293 0.55 -29.39 -18.74
N ASN A 294 0.18 -29.05 -17.49
CA ASN A 294 0.94 -29.43 -16.29
C ASN A 294 1.16 -30.95 -16.15
N PRO A 295 0.18 -31.84 -16.42
CA PRO A 295 0.40 -33.28 -16.35
C PRO A 295 1.50 -33.77 -17.30
N MET A 296 1.73 -33.05 -18.41
CA MET A 296 2.78 -33.34 -19.38
C MET A 296 4.12 -32.67 -19.03
N GLU A 297 4.10 -31.54 -18.31
CA GLU A 297 5.30 -30.84 -17.83
C GLU A 297 5.93 -31.46 -16.57
N GLU A 298 5.11 -32.08 -15.71
CA GLU A 298 5.55 -32.68 -14.43
C GLU A 298 5.72 -34.20 -14.49
N LEU A 299 5.88 -34.75 -15.70
CA LEU A 299 6.09 -36.19 -15.89
C LEU A 299 7.29 -36.68 -15.06
N THR A 300 7.04 -37.74 -14.28
CA THR A 300 8.07 -38.40 -13.46
C THR A 300 8.79 -39.52 -14.21
N PHE A 301 8.36 -39.80 -15.44
CA PHE A 301 8.86 -40.88 -16.28
C PHE A 301 9.23 -40.38 -17.67
N ASP A 302 10.13 -41.09 -18.34
CA ASP A 302 10.54 -40.80 -19.71
C ASP A 302 9.46 -41.23 -20.71
N SER A 303 8.84 -40.27 -21.40
CA SER A 303 7.78 -40.49 -22.40
C SER A 303 8.28 -41.19 -23.66
N PHE A 304 9.56 -40.99 -24.02
CA PHE A 304 10.18 -41.63 -25.17
C PHE A 304 10.65 -43.05 -24.85
N SER A 305 10.66 -43.47 -23.58
CA SER A 305 10.93 -44.85 -23.21
C SER A 305 9.73 -45.73 -23.54
N ILE A 306 9.97 -46.78 -24.32
CA ILE A 306 8.92 -47.73 -24.68
C ILE A 306 8.29 -48.45 -23.48
N LYS A 307 9.02 -48.53 -22.35
CA LYS A 307 8.52 -49.12 -21.10
C LYS A 307 7.32 -48.37 -20.53
N ASN A 308 7.19 -47.08 -20.83
CA ASN A 308 6.16 -46.20 -20.30
C ASN A 308 5.08 -45.85 -21.34
N ALA A 309 5.02 -46.59 -22.45
CA ALA A 309 4.08 -46.31 -23.54
C ALA A 309 2.60 -46.40 -23.11
N HIS A 310 2.29 -47.27 -22.13
CA HIS A 310 0.93 -47.39 -21.59
C HIS A 310 0.53 -46.16 -20.77
N ASP A 311 1.43 -45.69 -19.90
CA ASP A 311 1.19 -44.53 -19.04
C ASP A 311 1.05 -43.25 -19.87
N TRP A 312 1.87 -43.09 -20.92
CA TRP A 312 1.71 -41.99 -21.89
C TRP A 312 0.34 -42.00 -22.57
N LYS A 313 -0.15 -43.18 -22.97
CA LYS A 313 -1.44 -43.30 -23.65
C LYS A 313 -2.62 -42.91 -22.74
N LEU A 314 -2.56 -43.25 -21.45
CA LEU A 314 -3.59 -42.87 -20.48
C LEU A 314 -3.68 -41.35 -20.31
N ILE A 315 -2.54 -40.67 -20.17
CA ILE A 315 -2.47 -39.20 -20.06
C ILE A 315 -3.08 -38.53 -21.31
N MET A 316 -2.81 -39.07 -22.49
CA MET A 316 -3.38 -38.55 -23.74
C MET A 316 -4.89 -38.80 -23.87
N GLU A 317 -5.43 -39.89 -23.29
CA GLU A 317 -6.87 -40.15 -23.25
C GLU A 317 -7.58 -39.21 -22.27
N GLU A 318 -6.99 -38.93 -21.11
CA GLU A 318 -7.50 -37.92 -20.15
C GLU A 318 -7.55 -36.53 -20.78
N PHE A 319 -6.46 -36.09 -21.42
CA PHE A 319 -6.41 -34.81 -22.13
C PHE A 319 -7.50 -34.68 -23.20
N ARG A 320 -7.75 -35.74 -23.99
CA ARG A 320 -8.79 -35.74 -25.03
C ARG A 320 -10.21 -35.65 -24.46
N ASN A 321 -10.45 -36.23 -23.29
CA ASN A 321 -11.75 -36.16 -22.61
C ASN A 321 -12.00 -34.77 -22.02
N GLU A 322 -10.99 -34.14 -21.41
CA GLU A 322 -11.09 -32.80 -20.85
C GLU A 322 -11.37 -31.72 -21.91
N VAL A 323 -10.94 -31.94 -23.16
CA VAL A 323 -11.12 -31.02 -24.30
C VAL A 323 -12.46 -31.22 -25.05
N SER A 324 -13.29 -32.22 -24.70
CA SER A 324 -14.50 -32.60 -25.45
C SER A 324 -15.74 -31.70 -25.24
N VAL A 325 -16.66 -31.72 -26.21
CA VAL A 325 -17.94 -30.96 -26.33
C VAL A 325 -18.85 -31.06 -25.08
N GLU A 326 -18.70 -32.12 -24.28
CA GLU A 326 -19.45 -32.32 -23.04
C GLU A 326 -19.15 -31.29 -21.96
N ASN A 327 -17.90 -30.83 -21.83
CA ASN A 327 -17.54 -29.76 -20.88
C ASN A 327 -18.20 -28.43 -21.28
N ILE A 328 -18.28 -28.11 -22.57
CA ILE A 328 -18.93 -26.87 -23.05
C ILE A 328 -20.45 -26.93 -22.80
N ASN A 329 -21.07 -28.11 -22.96
CA ASN A 329 -22.47 -28.32 -22.64
C ASN A 329 -22.74 -28.25 -21.12
N GLN A 330 -21.80 -28.73 -20.29
CA GLN A 330 -21.85 -28.58 -18.84
C GLN A 330 -21.77 -27.11 -18.43
N ILE A 331 -20.80 -26.34 -18.96
CA ILE A 331 -20.65 -24.90 -18.73
C ILE A 331 -21.92 -24.12 -19.13
N PHE A 332 -22.56 -24.51 -20.25
CA PHE A 332 -23.82 -23.90 -20.69
C PHE A 332 -24.99 -24.23 -19.74
N THR A 333 -25.06 -25.46 -19.23
CA THR A 333 -26.15 -25.92 -18.35
C THR A 333 -26.02 -25.35 -16.94
N GLU A 334 -24.80 -25.22 -16.42
CA GLU A 334 -24.51 -24.67 -15.08
C GLU A 334 -24.75 -23.15 -15.01
N ASN A 335 -24.41 -22.40 -16.06
CA ASN A 335 -24.50 -20.93 -16.08
C ASN A 335 -25.78 -20.39 -16.76
N LEU A 336 -26.80 -21.22 -16.91
CA LEU A 336 -28.03 -20.89 -17.65
C LEU A 336 -28.87 -19.79 -16.98
N MET A 337 -28.76 -19.64 -15.66
CA MET A 337 -29.50 -18.65 -14.87
C MET A 337 -28.74 -17.34 -14.66
N ASP A 338 -27.40 -17.38 -14.65
CA ASP A 338 -26.53 -16.21 -14.46
C ASP A 338 -25.28 -16.37 -15.35
N PRO A 339 -25.36 -16.01 -16.64
CA PRO A 339 -24.24 -16.14 -17.54
C PRO A 339 -23.13 -15.15 -17.14
N PRO A 340 -21.84 -15.52 -17.24
CA PRO A 340 -20.76 -14.60 -16.93
C PRO A 340 -20.76 -13.43 -17.92
N LEU A 341 -21.14 -12.24 -17.43
CA LEU A 341 -21.23 -11.03 -18.23
C LEU A 341 -20.01 -10.12 -18.01
N TYR A 342 -19.58 -9.43 -19.06
CA TYR A 342 -18.58 -8.36 -18.96
C TYR A 342 -19.10 -7.18 -18.13
N LYS A 343 -18.20 -6.43 -17.49
CA LYS A 343 -18.58 -5.22 -16.74
C LYS A 343 -19.16 -4.17 -17.69
N ASN A 344 -20.35 -3.64 -17.35
CA ASN A 344 -21.18 -2.75 -18.19
C ASN A 344 -21.89 -3.43 -19.38
N HIS A 345 -21.78 -4.75 -19.56
CA HIS A 345 -22.71 -5.46 -20.43
C HIS A 345 -24.07 -5.55 -19.75
N PRO A 346 -25.14 -5.29 -20.49
CA PRO A 346 -26.46 -5.40 -19.93
C PRO A 346 -26.91 -6.87 -19.83
N PRO A 347 -27.84 -7.17 -18.91
CA PRO A 347 -28.18 -8.54 -18.53
C PRO A 347 -28.69 -9.40 -19.70
N VAL A 348 -29.51 -8.86 -20.60
CA VAL A 348 -30.07 -9.65 -21.71
C VAL A 348 -29.11 -9.75 -22.89
N ALA A 349 -28.58 -8.62 -23.37
CA ALA A 349 -27.71 -8.65 -24.56
C ALA A 349 -26.37 -9.34 -24.28
N GLY A 350 -25.86 -9.23 -23.05
CA GLY A 350 -24.68 -9.97 -22.60
C GLY A 350 -24.90 -11.49 -22.59
N ALA A 351 -26.05 -11.95 -22.09
CA ALA A 351 -26.40 -13.38 -22.06
C ALA A 351 -26.49 -13.99 -23.47
N ILE A 352 -27.05 -13.25 -24.42
CA ILE A 352 -27.12 -13.67 -25.83
C ILE A 352 -25.72 -13.69 -26.45
N SER A 353 -24.89 -12.66 -26.21
CA SER A 353 -23.51 -12.63 -26.72
C SER A 353 -22.65 -13.76 -26.17
N TRP A 354 -22.82 -14.13 -24.90
CA TRP A 354 -22.16 -15.28 -24.28
C TRP A 354 -22.59 -16.59 -24.95
N THR A 355 -23.89 -16.78 -25.15
CA THR A 355 -24.43 -17.97 -25.83
C THR A 355 -23.91 -18.12 -27.26
N ARG A 356 -23.84 -17.01 -28.02
CA ARG A 356 -23.28 -17.00 -29.38
C ARG A 356 -21.79 -17.32 -29.41
N SER A 357 -21.04 -16.88 -28.40
CA SER A 357 -19.62 -17.20 -28.28
C SER A 357 -19.41 -18.71 -28.10
N LEU A 358 -20.16 -19.34 -27.18
CA LEU A 358 -20.14 -20.79 -26.98
C LEU A 358 -20.58 -21.56 -28.23
N PHE A 359 -21.63 -21.08 -28.92
CA PHE A 359 -22.09 -21.71 -30.16
C PHE A 359 -21.04 -21.64 -31.29
N CYS A 360 -20.37 -20.50 -31.45
CA CYS A 360 -19.29 -20.35 -32.43
C CYS A 360 -18.10 -21.29 -32.13
N GLN A 361 -17.77 -21.50 -30.85
CA GLN A 361 -16.73 -22.45 -30.43
C GLN A 361 -17.09 -23.88 -30.84
N ILE A 362 -18.28 -24.37 -30.46
CA ILE A 362 -18.70 -25.75 -30.80
C ILE A 362 -18.80 -25.94 -32.32
N LYS A 363 -19.29 -24.93 -33.05
CA LYS A 363 -19.39 -24.96 -34.51
C LYS A 363 -18.01 -25.04 -35.17
N HIS A 364 -17.01 -24.31 -34.68
CA HIS A 364 -15.65 -24.35 -35.23
C HIS A 364 -15.00 -25.72 -35.03
N THR A 365 -15.10 -26.27 -33.82
CA THR A 365 -14.61 -27.61 -33.47
C THR A 365 -15.19 -28.67 -34.40
N ILE A 366 -16.50 -28.61 -34.68
CA ILE A 366 -17.18 -29.62 -35.52
C ILE A 366 -16.92 -29.44 -37.01
N THR A 367 -16.72 -28.21 -37.48
CA THR A 367 -16.34 -27.97 -38.88
C THR A 367 -14.98 -28.63 -39.19
N ARG A 368 -14.05 -28.64 -38.23
CA ARG A 368 -12.77 -29.34 -38.35
C ARG A 368 -12.91 -30.87 -38.28
N PHE A 369 -13.81 -31.39 -37.43
CA PHE A 369 -14.17 -32.82 -37.45
C PHE A 369 -14.82 -33.25 -38.78
N GLN A 370 -15.52 -32.34 -39.48
CA GLN A 370 -16.08 -32.58 -40.82
C GLN A 370 -15.05 -32.66 -41.94
N GLU A 371 -13.93 -31.94 -41.82
CA GLU A 371 -12.83 -32.01 -42.78
C GLU A 371 -12.02 -33.33 -42.67
N ALA A 372 -12.00 -33.96 -41.49
CA ALA A 372 -11.39 -35.27 -41.23
C ALA A 372 -12.39 -36.42 -41.43
N GLY A 373 -12.87 -36.59 -42.66
CA GLY A 373 -14.03 -37.44 -43.02
C GLY A 373 -14.03 -38.92 -42.58
N GLU A 374 -12.89 -39.49 -42.19
CA GLU A 374 -12.80 -40.87 -41.65
C GLU A 374 -13.28 -40.99 -40.18
N LEU A 375 -13.19 -39.91 -39.39
CA LEU A 375 -13.55 -39.92 -37.97
C LEU A 375 -15.07 -39.80 -37.72
N LEU A 376 -15.80 -39.11 -38.60
CA LEU A 376 -17.27 -38.99 -38.53
C LEU A 376 -18.03 -40.23 -39.00
N ALA A 377 -17.38 -41.10 -39.77
CA ALA A 377 -17.98 -42.38 -40.18
C ALA A 377 -18.05 -43.40 -39.03
N SER A 378 -17.27 -43.19 -37.96
CA SER A 378 -17.28 -44.01 -36.74
C SER A 378 -18.58 -43.85 -35.94
N GLU A 379 -18.97 -44.88 -35.16
CA GLU A 379 -20.15 -44.81 -34.29
C GLU A 379 -20.07 -43.64 -33.29
N ARG A 380 -18.87 -43.37 -32.74
CA ARG A 380 -18.61 -42.22 -31.86
C ARG A 380 -18.75 -40.87 -32.56
N GLY A 381 -18.36 -40.76 -33.84
CA GLY A 381 -18.50 -39.53 -34.62
C GLY A 381 -19.95 -39.11 -34.82
N LYS A 382 -20.84 -40.09 -35.07
CA LYS A 382 -22.30 -39.86 -35.20
C LYS A 382 -22.94 -39.47 -33.87
N GLU A 383 -22.48 -40.03 -32.76
CA GLU A 383 -22.94 -39.64 -31.42
C GLU A 383 -22.58 -38.18 -31.11
N VAL A 384 -21.34 -37.76 -31.39
CA VAL A 384 -20.90 -36.36 -31.21
C VAL A 384 -21.66 -35.38 -32.11
N GLU A 385 -21.96 -35.76 -33.36
CA GLU A 385 -22.79 -34.95 -34.26
C GLU A 385 -24.23 -34.78 -33.72
N GLN A 386 -24.81 -35.83 -33.15
CA GLN A 386 -26.14 -35.73 -32.52
C GLN A 386 -26.13 -34.86 -31.26
N ILE A 387 -25.13 -35.00 -30.40
CA ILE A 387 -24.98 -34.18 -29.19
C ILE A 387 -24.85 -32.70 -29.60
N PHE A 388 -24.04 -32.39 -30.60
CA PHE A 388 -23.94 -31.04 -31.14
C PHE A 388 -25.27 -30.47 -31.61
N LEU A 389 -26.01 -31.21 -32.44
CA LEU A 389 -27.30 -30.74 -32.96
C LEU A 389 -28.29 -30.47 -31.82
N GLN A 390 -28.26 -31.28 -30.76
CA GLN A 390 -29.07 -31.06 -29.56
C GLN A 390 -28.65 -29.79 -28.80
N VAL A 391 -27.35 -29.58 -28.58
CA VAL A 391 -26.82 -28.41 -27.87
C VAL A 391 -27.05 -27.12 -28.67
N ALA A 392 -26.78 -27.14 -29.98
CA ALA A 392 -27.05 -26.06 -30.92
C ALA A 392 -28.51 -25.61 -30.91
N LYS A 393 -29.44 -26.58 -30.88
CA LYS A 393 -30.88 -26.30 -30.81
C LYS A 393 -31.26 -25.63 -29.48
N LYS A 394 -30.75 -26.14 -28.35
CA LYS A 394 -31.00 -25.55 -27.02
C LYS A 394 -30.46 -24.12 -26.90
N MET A 395 -29.25 -23.86 -27.40
CA MET A 395 -28.63 -22.53 -27.39
C MET A 395 -29.46 -21.52 -28.20
N LYS A 396 -29.95 -21.92 -29.38
CA LYS A 396 -30.81 -21.07 -30.21
C LYS A 396 -32.17 -20.78 -29.56
N GLU A 397 -32.81 -21.78 -28.98
CA GLU A 397 -34.07 -21.62 -28.25
C GLU A 397 -33.92 -20.65 -27.06
N TYR A 398 -32.76 -20.69 -26.37
CA TYR A 398 -32.43 -19.75 -25.29
C TYR A 398 -32.24 -18.31 -25.79
N GLU A 399 -31.51 -18.10 -26.89
CA GLU A 399 -31.35 -16.78 -27.51
C GLU A 399 -32.70 -16.17 -27.90
N ASP A 400 -33.56 -16.95 -28.58
CA ASP A 400 -34.87 -16.52 -29.03
C ASP A 400 -35.78 -16.17 -27.83
N GLN A 401 -35.77 -17.00 -26.78
CA GLN A 401 -36.57 -16.76 -25.58
C GLN A 401 -36.14 -15.48 -24.83
N LYS A 402 -34.82 -15.28 -24.64
CA LYS A 402 -34.29 -14.08 -23.97
C LYS A 402 -34.59 -12.80 -24.75
N TYR A 403 -34.44 -12.84 -26.08
CA TYR A 403 -34.77 -11.72 -26.94
C TYR A 403 -36.28 -11.39 -26.90
N SER A 404 -37.17 -12.39 -26.94
CA SER A 404 -38.62 -12.17 -26.83
C SER A 404 -39.02 -11.54 -25.48
N GLN A 405 -38.48 -12.04 -24.37
CA GLN A 405 -38.72 -11.49 -23.03
C GLN A 405 -38.29 -10.03 -22.93
N TRP A 406 -37.10 -9.71 -23.46
CA TRP A 406 -36.59 -8.34 -23.49
C TRP A 406 -37.45 -7.42 -24.35
N ARG A 407 -37.87 -7.88 -25.53
CA ARG A 407 -38.69 -7.09 -26.44
C ARG A 407 -40.04 -6.73 -25.81
N GLU A 408 -40.74 -7.72 -25.26
CA GLU A 408 -42.03 -7.50 -24.59
C GLU A 408 -41.89 -6.62 -23.35
N GLY A 409 -40.85 -6.86 -22.53
CA GLY A 409 -40.55 -6.03 -21.36
C GLY A 409 -40.25 -4.58 -21.74
N THR A 410 -39.43 -4.36 -22.76
CA THR A 410 -39.05 -3.01 -23.22
C THR A 410 -40.24 -2.25 -23.79
N GLU A 411 -41.10 -2.89 -24.60
CA GLU A 411 -42.30 -2.26 -25.15
C GLU A 411 -43.31 -1.85 -24.06
N GLN A 412 -43.38 -2.58 -22.94
CA GLN A 412 -44.27 -2.27 -21.82
C GLN A 412 -43.68 -1.26 -20.83
N ILE A 413 -42.40 -1.39 -20.49
CA ILE A 413 -41.72 -0.61 -19.43
C ILE A 413 -41.37 0.80 -19.93
N LEU A 414 -40.91 0.93 -21.18
CA LEU A 414 -40.37 2.20 -21.69
C LEU A 414 -41.41 3.34 -21.73
N PRO A 415 -42.67 3.13 -22.15
CA PRO A 415 -43.71 4.17 -22.07
C PRO A 415 -44.08 4.58 -20.64
N VAL A 416 -43.95 3.67 -19.67
CA VAL A 416 -44.21 3.95 -18.26
C VAL A 416 -43.08 4.77 -17.65
N LEU A 417 -41.82 4.39 -17.92
CA LEU A 417 -40.64 5.11 -17.43
C LEU A 417 -40.53 6.53 -17.99
N LEU A 418 -40.89 6.74 -19.26
CA LEU A 418 -40.88 8.08 -19.87
C LEU A 418 -41.99 9.01 -19.34
N LYS A 419 -43.06 8.45 -18.75
CA LYS A 419 -44.14 9.18 -18.07
C LYS A 419 -43.81 9.51 -16.61
N ASN A 420 -42.71 9.00 -16.07
CA ASN A 420 -42.27 9.37 -14.73
C ASN A 420 -41.89 10.85 -14.67
N THR A 421 -42.22 11.49 -13.54
CA THR A 421 -41.85 12.88 -13.29
C THR A 421 -40.34 13.01 -13.06
N LEU A 422 -39.76 14.16 -13.39
CA LEU A 422 -38.29 14.37 -13.34
C LEU A 422 -37.70 14.28 -11.92
N LEU A 423 -38.48 14.64 -10.90
CA LEU A 423 -38.03 14.71 -9.51
C LEU A 423 -38.89 13.85 -8.58
N THR A 424 -38.27 13.02 -7.76
CA THR A 424 -38.90 12.31 -6.64
C THR A 424 -38.58 12.99 -5.32
N VAL A 425 -39.50 12.86 -4.36
CA VAL A 425 -39.31 13.33 -2.99
C VAL A 425 -39.13 12.11 -2.12
N SER A 426 -37.92 11.92 -1.61
CA SER A 426 -37.66 10.96 -0.54
C SER A 426 -38.00 11.62 0.81
N SER A 427 -39.13 11.25 1.40
CA SER A 427 -39.44 11.58 2.79
C SER A 427 -38.64 10.64 3.70
N VAL A 428 -37.52 11.13 4.23
CA VAL A 428 -36.83 10.39 5.29
C VAL A 428 -37.61 10.62 6.59
N THR A 429 -38.18 9.52 7.12
CA THR A 429 -38.81 9.30 8.43
C THR A 429 -40.25 9.80 8.68
N GLU A 430 -41.10 8.83 9.08
CA GLU A 430 -42.40 9.00 9.72
C GLU A 430 -42.25 9.63 11.12
N LYS A 431 -42.04 10.94 11.19
CA LYS A 431 -42.47 11.77 12.32
C LYS A 431 -43.01 13.09 11.76
N PRO A 432 -44.06 13.69 12.35
CA PRO A 432 -44.59 14.96 11.87
C PRO A 432 -43.60 16.07 12.24
N VAL A 433 -42.66 16.38 11.35
CA VAL A 433 -41.63 17.39 11.60
C VAL A 433 -42.15 18.75 11.13
N THR A 434 -42.37 19.64 12.08
CA THR A 434 -42.77 21.05 11.92
C THR A 434 -41.67 21.94 11.32
N THR A 435 -40.66 21.39 10.66
CA THR A 435 -39.63 22.17 9.96
C THR A 435 -39.34 21.56 8.59
N LYS A 436 -39.52 22.39 7.54
CA LYS A 436 -39.32 22.09 6.10
C LYS A 436 -37.88 21.67 5.71
N LYS A 437 -37.03 21.29 6.68
CA LYS A 437 -35.66 20.81 6.46
C LYS A 437 -35.58 19.36 5.98
N SER A 438 -36.66 18.56 6.09
CA SER A 438 -36.60 17.10 5.91
C SER A 438 -37.08 16.57 4.56
N VAL A 439 -37.13 17.39 3.51
CA VAL A 439 -37.54 16.92 2.18
C VAL A 439 -36.37 17.03 1.22
N ARG A 440 -35.87 15.86 0.81
CA ARG A 440 -34.80 15.73 -0.18
C ARG A 440 -35.42 15.41 -1.55
N PHE A 441 -35.17 16.28 -2.52
CA PHE A 441 -35.49 16.03 -3.93
C PHE A 441 -34.39 15.17 -4.54
N THR A 442 -34.74 14.15 -5.29
CA THR A 442 -33.80 13.33 -6.06
C THR A 442 -34.24 13.31 -7.52
N VAL A 443 -33.29 13.20 -8.44
CA VAL A 443 -33.62 13.04 -9.86
C VAL A 443 -34.17 11.63 -10.07
N ASN A 444 -35.32 11.54 -10.70
CA ASN A 444 -36.02 10.28 -10.96
C ASN A 444 -35.57 9.71 -12.30
N PHE A 445 -34.27 9.46 -12.42
CA PHE A 445 -33.69 8.75 -13.56
C PHE A 445 -33.57 7.28 -13.18
N SER A 446 -34.50 6.45 -13.67
CA SER A 446 -34.55 5.03 -13.32
C SER A 446 -33.32 4.31 -13.91
N PRO A 447 -32.57 3.53 -13.13
CA PRO A 447 -31.50 2.66 -13.65
C PRO A 447 -31.99 1.75 -14.80
N ALA A 448 -33.24 1.30 -14.72
CA ALA A 448 -33.88 0.51 -15.77
C ALA A 448 -34.00 1.24 -17.11
N LEU A 449 -34.09 2.58 -17.13
CA LEU A 449 -34.11 3.35 -18.38
C LEU A 449 -32.73 3.36 -19.05
N GLN A 450 -31.67 3.47 -18.24
CA GLN A 450 -30.29 3.42 -18.72
C GLN A 450 -29.93 2.01 -19.21
N GLU A 451 -30.34 0.97 -18.49
CA GLU A 451 -30.19 -0.43 -18.90
C GLU A 451 -30.85 -0.68 -20.25
N VAL A 452 -32.11 -0.25 -20.44
CA VAL A 452 -32.83 -0.38 -21.73
C VAL A 452 -32.12 0.35 -22.86
N ILE A 453 -31.58 1.57 -22.62
CA ILE A 453 -30.84 2.33 -23.64
C ILE A 453 -29.58 1.57 -24.08
N ILE A 454 -28.83 1.03 -23.13
CA ILE A 454 -27.60 0.27 -23.39
C ILE A 454 -27.96 -1.04 -24.11
N GLU A 455 -28.97 -1.79 -23.64
CA GLU A 455 -29.45 -3.02 -24.29
C GLU A 455 -29.88 -2.80 -25.73
N THR A 456 -30.61 -1.71 -26.00
CA THR A 456 -31.08 -1.36 -27.34
C THR A 456 -29.91 -1.25 -28.33
N LYS A 457 -28.80 -0.61 -27.91
CA LYS A 457 -27.59 -0.48 -28.75
C LYS A 457 -26.91 -1.82 -29.00
N TYR A 458 -26.78 -2.65 -27.97
CA TYR A 458 -26.16 -3.98 -28.11
C TYR A 458 -27.03 -4.94 -28.94
N MET A 459 -28.36 -4.88 -28.82
CA MET A 459 -29.27 -5.71 -29.62
C MET A 459 -29.22 -5.35 -31.11
N GLU A 460 -29.05 -4.06 -31.43
CA GLU A 460 -28.85 -3.59 -32.81
C GLU A 460 -27.51 -4.08 -33.38
N GLN A 461 -26.43 -4.07 -32.59
CA GLN A 461 -25.13 -4.63 -32.97
C GLN A 461 -25.17 -6.15 -33.18
N LEU A 462 -25.97 -6.86 -32.39
CA LEU A 462 -26.20 -8.31 -32.53
C LEU A 462 -27.12 -8.66 -33.72
N GLY A 463 -27.64 -7.67 -34.45
CA GLY A 463 -28.43 -7.86 -35.67
C GLY A 463 -29.90 -8.20 -35.43
N PHE A 464 -30.44 -8.01 -34.22
CA PHE A 464 -31.85 -8.22 -33.92
C PHE A 464 -32.71 -7.00 -34.30
N PRO A 465 -33.98 -7.20 -34.69
CA PRO A 465 -34.89 -6.09 -34.94
C PRO A 465 -35.27 -5.41 -33.63
N VAL A 466 -34.86 -4.16 -33.44
CA VAL A 466 -35.12 -3.41 -32.21
C VAL A 466 -36.45 -2.62 -32.32
N PRO A 467 -37.29 -2.56 -31.27
CA PRO A 467 -38.49 -1.72 -31.27
C PRO A 467 -38.19 -0.24 -31.54
N GLU A 468 -39.00 0.41 -32.38
CA GLU A 468 -38.75 1.80 -32.81
C GLU A 468 -38.72 2.79 -31.64
N ILE A 469 -39.55 2.57 -30.62
CA ILE A 469 -39.61 3.40 -29.41
C ILE A 469 -38.29 3.33 -28.64
N ALA A 470 -37.70 2.14 -28.52
CA ALA A 470 -36.42 1.93 -27.83
C ALA A 470 -35.27 2.58 -28.61
N ARG A 471 -35.26 2.42 -29.95
CA ARG A 471 -34.28 3.07 -30.83
C ARG A 471 -34.34 4.60 -30.74
N CYS A 472 -35.53 5.19 -30.74
CA CYS A 472 -35.70 6.64 -30.58
C CYS A 472 -35.19 7.18 -29.23
N VAL A 473 -35.36 6.41 -28.15
CA VAL A 473 -34.85 6.79 -26.82
C VAL A 473 -33.33 6.65 -26.75
N ALA A 474 -32.76 5.58 -27.32
CA ALA A 474 -31.32 5.39 -27.35
C ALA A 474 -30.58 6.47 -28.16
N LEU A 475 -31.19 6.96 -29.25
CA LEU A 475 -30.67 8.11 -30.01
C LEU A 475 -30.67 9.43 -29.20
N GLN A 476 -31.50 9.53 -28.16
CA GLN A 476 -31.60 10.71 -27.31
C GLN A 476 -30.85 10.55 -25.97
N GLU A 477 -30.07 9.49 -25.78
CA GLU A 477 -29.34 9.20 -24.53
C GLU A 477 -28.54 10.39 -24.02
N ASP A 478 -27.69 10.98 -24.87
CA ASP A 478 -26.84 12.11 -24.49
C ASP A 478 -27.66 13.30 -23.96
N LYS A 479 -28.88 13.49 -24.48
CA LYS A 479 -29.78 14.55 -24.04
C LYS A 479 -30.31 14.25 -22.64
N TYR A 480 -30.75 13.03 -22.39
CA TYR A 480 -31.25 12.59 -21.08
C TYR A 480 -30.17 12.59 -20.00
N LEU A 481 -28.98 12.06 -20.29
CA LEU A 481 -27.85 12.05 -19.36
C LEU A 481 -27.39 13.46 -19.00
N ARG A 482 -27.33 14.38 -19.98
CA ARG A 482 -27.04 15.79 -19.69
C ARG A 482 -28.08 16.41 -18.76
N TYR A 483 -29.36 16.19 -19.00
CA TYR A 483 -30.41 16.72 -18.12
C TYR A 483 -30.34 16.13 -16.72
N ALA A 484 -30.15 14.82 -16.58
CA ALA A 484 -30.03 14.15 -15.29
C ALA A 484 -28.84 14.72 -14.49
N ASN A 485 -27.65 14.78 -15.10
CA ASN A 485 -26.45 15.29 -14.45
C ASN A 485 -26.57 16.78 -14.04
N ILE A 486 -27.17 17.63 -14.88
CA ILE A 486 -27.38 19.04 -14.51
C ILE A 486 -28.37 19.15 -13.35
N LEU A 487 -29.46 18.38 -13.35
CA LEU A 487 -30.43 18.35 -12.27
C LEU A 487 -29.81 17.82 -10.97
N GLU A 488 -29.04 16.74 -11.01
CA GLU A 488 -28.34 16.18 -9.85
C GLU A 488 -27.36 17.19 -9.24
N ASN A 489 -26.48 17.78 -10.05
CA ASN A 489 -25.54 18.80 -9.58
C ASN A 489 -26.25 20.02 -8.97
N MET A 490 -27.38 20.43 -9.54
CA MET A 490 -28.16 21.55 -9.04
C MET A 490 -28.83 21.22 -7.69
N LEU A 491 -29.38 20.02 -7.55
CA LEU A 491 -29.99 19.53 -6.31
C LEU A 491 -28.94 19.32 -5.21
N ASP A 492 -27.78 18.77 -5.54
CA ASP A 492 -26.67 18.61 -4.60
C ASP A 492 -26.17 19.94 -4.08
N ARG A 493 -26.05 20.95 -4.94
CA ARG A 493 -25.74 22.33 -4.51
C ARG A 493 -26.79 22.87 -3.57
N TYR A 494 -28.08 22.66 -3.88
CA TYR A 494 -29.17 23.08 -3.00
C TYR A 494 -29.14 22.35 -1.65
N HIS A 495 -28.95 21.03 -1.59
CA HIS A 495 -28.89 20.29 -0.33
C HIS A 495 -27.67 20.67 0.50
N LYS A 496 -26.50 20.86 -0.12
CA LYS A 496 -25.30 21.37 0.57
C LYS A 496 -25.57 22.72 1.23
N LEU A 497 -26.21 23.64 0.50
CA LEU A 497 -26.60 24.94 1.05
C LEU A 497 -27.64 24.83 2.18
N MET A 498 -28.61 23.93 2.06
CA MET A 498 -29.57 23.69 3.15
C MET A 498 -28.91 23.10 4.39
N GLY A 499 -27.84 22.32 4.22
CA GLY A 499 -27.03 21.75 5.30
C GLY A 499 -26.20 22.76 6.08
N THR A 500 -25.75 23.86 5.44
CA THR A 500 -24.93 24.89 6.10
C THR A 500 -25.74 25.91 6.90
N LEU A 501 -27.07 25.93 6.77
CA LEU A 501 -27.93 26.94 7.40
C LEU A 501 -28.32 26.58 8.83
N ASN A 502 -28.06 27.50 9.75
CA ASN A 502 -28.50 27.41 11.14
C ASN A 502 -30.03 27.60 11.27
N GLU A 503 -30.62 27.24 12.42
CA GLU A 503 -32.09 27.34 12.61
C GLU A 503 -32.61 28.77 12.42
N ALA A 504 -31.88 29.77 12.92
CA ALA A 504 -32.21 31.19 12.75
C ALA A 504 -32.12 31.65 11.29
N GLU A 505 -31.09 31.20 10.56
CA GLU A 505 -30.90 31.51 9.13
C GLU A 505 -31.95 30.81 8.26
N THR A 506 -32.38 29.61 8.66
CA THR A 506 -33.45 28.86 7.98
C THR A 506 -34.78 29.59 8.10
N LYS A 507 -35.10 30.12 9.30
CA LYS A 507 -36.30 30.94 9.53
C LYS A 507 -36.22 32.26 8.76
N LEU A 508 -35.04 32.89 8.72
CA LEU A 508 -34.79 34.11 7.95
C LEU A 508 -35.03 33.92 6.45
N LEU A 509 -34.55 32.81 5.91
CA LEU A 509 -34.61 32.49 4.48
C LEU A 509 -35.87 31.68 4.08
N ASP A 510 -36.82 31.41 4.98
CA ASP A 510 -37.98 30.55 4.69
C ASP A 510 -38.78 31.02 3.47
N ASN A 511 -38.94 32.34 3.27
CA ASN A 511 -39.61 32.87 2.07
C ASN A 511 -38.85 32.52 0.77
N HIS A 512 -37.52 32.67 0.76
CA HIS A 512 -36.69 32.33 -0.39
C HIS A 512 -36.65 30.82 -0.63
N ILE A 513 -36.64 30.02 0.45
CA ILE A 513 -36.74 28.56 0.39
C ILE A 513 -38.10 28.17 -0.20
N GLN A 514 -39.20 28.79 0.21
CA GLN A 514 -40.53 28.55 -0.35
C GLN A 514 -40.62 28.93 -1.83
N GLU A 515 -39.96 30.00 -2.28
CA GLU A 515 -39.89 30.37 -3.69
C GLU A 515 -39.14 29.33 -4.53
N LEU A 516 -37.99 28.86 -4.05
CA LEU A 516 -37.26 27.75 -4.69
C LEU A 516 -38.10 26.47 -4.75
N TRP A 517 -38.83 26.17 -3.68
CA TRP A 517 -39.78 25.05 -3.64
C TRP A 517 -40.91 25.17 -4.67
N LYS A 518 -41.46 26.37 -4.85
CA LYS A 518 -42.46 26.64 -5.90
C LYS A 518 -41.86 26.43 -7.29
N LEU A 519 -40.57 26.74 -7.48
CA LEU A 519 -39.85 26.49 -8.73
C LEU A 519 -39.55 25.00 -8.96
N PHE A 520 -39.32 24.20 -7.92
CA PHE A 520 -39.09 22.75 -8.06
C PHE A 520 -40.39 21.93 -8.20
N LYS A 521 -41.52 22.43 -7.69
CA LYS A 521 -42.83 21.75 -7.72
C LYS A 521 -43.30 21.30 -9.12
N PRO A 522 -43.10 22.06 -10.21
CA PRO A 522 -43.37 21.60 -11.58
C PRO A 522 -42.56 20.36 -11.98
N GLY A 523 -41.30 20.26 -11.56
CA GLY A 523 -40.42 19.11 -11.83
C GLY A 523 -40.89 17.82 -11.14
N HIS A 524 -41.56 17.94 -10.00
CA HIS A 524 -42.10 16.81 -9.25
C HIS A 524 -43.52 16.37 -9.70
N ARG A 525 -44.34 17.30 -10.22
CA ARG A 525 -45.78 17.04 -10.49
C ARG A 525 -46.21 17.06 -11.96
N ARG A 526 -45.48 17.74 -12.85
CA ARG A 526 -45.96 18.04 -14.21
C ARG A 526 -44.95 17.72 -15.31
N LEU A 527 -43.66 17.94 -15.05
CA LEU A 527 -42.63 17.66 -16.05
C LEU A 527 -42.23 16.18 -15.99
N THR A 528 -42.34 15.52 -17.14
CA THR A 528 -41.89 14.16 -17.40
C THR A 528 -40.70 14.17 -18.34
N TRP A 529 -39.99 13.05 -18.49
CA TRP A 529 -38.84 12.96 -19.40
C TRP A 529 -39.18 13.24 -20.88
N ASN A 530 -40.44 13.08 -21.29
CA ASN A 530 -40.93 13.48 -22.63
C ASN A 530 -41.26 14.97 -22.80
N SER A 531 -41.11 15.79 -21.77
CA SER A 531 -41.48 17.22 -21.83
C SER A 531 -40.47 18.03 -22.64
N LEU A 532 -40.94 18.94 -23.50
CA LEU A 532 -40.06 19.82 -24.30
C LEU A 532 -39.48 21.00 -23.49
N CYS A 533 -40.02 21.29 -22.31
CA CYS A 533 -39.66 22.46 -21.49
C CYS A 533 -38.59 22.18 -20.40
N ILE A 534 -37.87 21.05 -20.48
CA ILE A 534 -36.89 20.65 -19.46
C ILE A 534 -35.72 21.64 -19.40
N ASP A 535 -35.23 22.11 -20.55
CA ASP A 535 -34.14 23.10 -20.63
C ASP A 535 -34.49 24.41 -19.92
N ASP A 536 -35.68 24.97 -20.19
CA ASP A 536 -36.14 26.22 -19.56
C ASP A 536 -36.31 26.04 -18.04
N PHE A 537 -36.81 24.87 -17.61
CA PHE A 537 -36.89 24.51 -16.20
C PHE A 537 -35.51 24.43 -15.53
N ILE A 538 -34.54 23.75 -16.16
CA ILE A 538 -33.18 23.59 -15.65
C ILE A 538 -32.49 24.95 -15.54
N VAL A 539 -32.58 25.80 -16.56
CA VAL A 539 -31.96 27.14 -16.57
C VAL A 539 -32.55 28.03 -15.48
N ARG A 540 -33.89 28.05 -15.34
CA ARG A 540 -34.57 28.83 -14.29
C ARG A 540 -34.21 28.35 -12.90
N SER A 541 -34.24 27.04 -12.69
CA SER A 541 -33.93 26.41 -11.40
C SER A 541 -32.48 26.63 -10.99
N THR A 542 -31.54 26.41 -11.91
CA THR A 542 -30.10 26.64 -11.66
C THR A 542 -29.80 28.11 -11.37
N LYS A 543 -30.42 29.05 -12.12
CA LYS A 543 -30.26 30.49 -11.87
C LYS A 543 -30.81 30.89 -10.50
N ALA A 544 -31.94 30.31 -10.08
CA ALA A 544 -32.52 30.58 -8.77
C ALA A 544 -31.66 30.03 -7.63
N VAL A 545 -31.14 28.80 -7.75
CA VAL A 545 -30.21 28.21 -6.77
C VAL A 545 -28.92 29.03 -6.66
N ARG A 546 -28.33 29.49 -7.78
CA ARG A 546 -27.13 30.35 -7.74
C ARG A 546 -27.38 31.70 -7.05
N LYS A 547 -28.55 32.31 -7.26
CA LYS A 547 -28.94 33.53 -6.54
C LYS A 547 -29.07 33.30 -5.04
N PHE A 548 -29.68 32.17 -4.66
CA PHE A 548 -29.80 31.77 -3.26
C PHE A 548 -28.43 31.47 -2.63
N GLU A 549 -27.55 30.76 -3.33
CA GLU A 549 -26.17 30.49 -2.93
C GLU A 549 -25.41 31.79 -2.61
N SER A 550 -25.46 32.77 -3.52
CA SER A 550 -24.84 34.08 -3.31
C SER A 550 -25.42 34.82 -2.09
N LEU A 551 -26.72 34.71 -1.85
CA LEU A 551 -27.36 35.31 -0.67
C LEU A 551 -26.89 34.64 0.62
N VAL A 552 -26.86 33.31 0.67
CA VAL A 552 -26.39 32.53 1.83
C VAL A 552 -24.94 32.84 2.14
N HIS A 553 -24.05 32.82 1.13
CA HIS A 553 -22.62 33.10 1.33
C HIS A 553 -22.39 34.49 1.92
N ARG A 554 -23.16 35.50 1.49
CA ARG A 554 -23.06 36.86 2.06
C ARG A 554 -23.56 36.95 3.49
N ILE A 555 -24.60 36.19 3.85
CA ILE A 555 -25.08 36.10 5.24
C ILE A 555 -24.01 35.44 6.11
N HIS A 556 -23.39 34.36 5.62
CA HIS A 556 -22.29 33.69 6.32
C HIS A 556 -21.07 34.59 6.50
N ASN A 557 -20.64 35.34 5.49
CA ASN A 557 -19.54 36.30 5.63
C ASN A 557 -19.85 37.38 6.69
N ASN A 558 -21.08 37.92 6.72
CA ASN A 558 -21.48 38.87 7.75
C ASN A 558 -21.55 38.21 9.15
N SER A 559 -22.01 36.95 9.23
CA SER A 559 -22.03 36.16 10.46
C SER A 559 -20.60 35.91 10.98
N GLU A 560 -19.66 35.64 10.08
CA GLU A 560 -18.23 35.48 10.39
C GLU A 560 -17.62 36.79 10.90
N ASP A 561 -17.91 37.92 10.25
CA ASP A 561 -17.47 39.25 10.72
C ASP A 561 -18.00 39.56 12.13
N ILE A 562 -19.27 39.27 12.41
CA ILE A 562 -19.86 39.43 13.75
C ILE A 562 -19.17 38.48 14.74
N SER A 563 -18.96 37.23 14.35
CA SER A 563 -18.29 36.23 15.20
C SER A 563 -16.86 36.64 15.54
N ASN A 564 -16.09 37.18 14.59
CA ASN A 564 -14.74 37.70 14.81
C ASN A 564 -14.72 38.86 15.80
N LYS A 565 -15.70 39.77 15.74
CA LYS A 565 -15.85 40.85 16.72
C LYS A 565 -16.20 40.32 18.11
N LEU A 566 -17.04 39.29 18.19
CA LEU A 566 -17.39 38.64 19.45
C LEU A 566 -16.21 37.88 20.04
N LEU A 567 -15.40 37.19 19.22
CA LEU A 567 -14.17 36.52 19.65
C LEU A 567 -13.15 37.53 20.20
N PHE A 568 -13.01 38.70 19.57
CA PHE A 568 -12.18 39.78 20.11
C PHE A 568 -12.65 40.20 21.51
N ILE A 569 -13.97 40.40 21.68
CA ILE A 569 -14.58 40.74 22.97
C ILE A 569 -14.29 39.62 23.99
N GLU A 570 -14.48 38.35 23.63
CA GLU A 570 -14.26 37.18 24.50
C GLU A 570 -12.80 37.02 24.94
N SER A 571 -11.85 37.31 24.06
CA SER A 571 -10.41 37.14 24.30
C SER A 571 -9.77 38.28 25.09
N THR A 572 -10.51 39.37 25.37
CA THR A 572 -9.96 40.55 26.04
C THR A 572 -9.66 40.26 27.51
N ASN A 573 -8.45 40.61 27.95
CA ASN A 573 -8.04 40.49 29.35
C ASN A 573 -8.41 41.78 30.13
N LEU A 574 -9.30 41.65 31.11
CA LEU A 574 -9.80 42.70 32.00
C LEU A 574 -8.95 42.90 33.27
N PHE A 575 -7.94 42.04 33.49
CA PHE A 575 -6.99 42.10 34.58
C PHE A 575 -5.56 42.22 34.04
N LYS A 576 -5.14 43.45 33.73
CA LYS A 576 -3.77 43.76 33.32
C LYS A 576 -2.94 44.18 34.52
N PHE A 577 -1.86 43.46 34.77
CA PHE A 577 -0.94 43.75 35.86
C PHE A 577 0.19 44.68 35.37
N PRO A 578 0.63 45.65 36.19
CA PRO A 578 1.73 46.52 35.82
C PRO A 578 3.02 45.69 35.70
N LEU A 579 3.77 45.91 34.62
CA LEU A 579 5.08 45.28 34.43
C LEU A 579 6.07 45.86 35.45
N SER A 580 6.72 44.99 36.24
CA SER A 580 7.79 45.39 37.15
C SER A 580 8.94 46.00 36.35
N LYS A 581 9.12 47.32 36.43
CA LYS A 581 10.11 48.04 35.61
C LYS A 581 11.56 47.84 36.06
N TYR A 582 11.79 47.39 37.30
CA TYR A 582 13.08 46.98 37.85
C TYR A 582 12.76 46.01 38.99
N GLY A 583 13.42 44.84 39.01
CA GLY A 583 13.01 43.60 39.70
C GLY A 583 12.71 43.61 41.20
N ASP A 584 12.59 44.77 41.87
CA ASP A 584 12.24 44.86 43.30
C ASP A 584 11.14 45.85 43.67
N ASN A 585 10.77 46.82 42.82
CA ASN A 585 9.78 47.84 43.18
C ASN A 585 8.38 47.47 42.68
N LEU A 586 7.62 46.79 43.54
CA LEU A 586 6.18 46.53 43.32
C LEU A 586 5.35 47.78 43.68
N PRO A 587 4.21 48.00 42.99
CA PRO A 587 3.31 49.10 43.33
C PRO A 587 2.68 48.91 44.71
N LYS A 588 2.29 50.00 45.38
CA LYS A 588 1.47 49.91 46.60
C LYS A 588 0.10 49.34 46.25
N ALA A 589 -0.57 48.65 47.19
CA ALA A 589 -1.89 48.06 46.97
C ALA A 589 -2.90 49.04 46.30
N LYS A 590 -2.97 50.30 46.76
CA LYS A 590 -3.86 51.33 46.17
C LYS A 590 -3.53 51.66 44.72
N GLU A 591 -2.26 51.78 44.38
CA GLU A 591 -1.80 52.09 43.03
C GLU A 591 -2.04 50.91 42.08
N PHE A 592 -1.87 49.68 42.56
CA PHE A 592 -2.12 48.46 41.80
C PHE A 592 -3.59 48.33 41.38
N PHE A 593 -4.53 48.46 42.32
CA PHE A 593 -5.96 48.35 42.01
C PHE A 593 -6.44 49.51 41.11
N GLU A 594 -5.91 50.73 41.29
CA GLU A 594 -6.24 51.87 40.42
C GLU A 594 -5.68 51.69 39.00
N TYR A 595 -4.50 51.07 38.85
CA TYR A 595 -3.92 50.73 37.55
C TYR A 595 -4.81 49.74 36.78
N ILE A 596 -5.25 48.66 37.45
CA ILE A 596 -6.17 47.68 36.84
C ILE A 596 -7.46 48.37 36.38
N LYS A 597 -8.02 49.24 37.21
CA LYS A 597 -9.24 50.01 36.89
C LYS A 597 -9.05 50.90 35.66
N CYS A 598 -7.94 51.62 35.57
CA CYS A 598 -7.61 52.48 34.43
C CYS A 598 -7.44 51.68 33.13
N GLU A 599 -6.68 50.58 33.15
CA GLU A 599 -6.47 49.74 31.97
C GLU A 599 -7.77 49.06 31.53
N ARG A 600 -8.55 48.54 32.48
CA ARG A 600 -9.88 47.98 32.21
C ARG A 600 -10.77 48.99 31.50
N ALA A 601 -10.83 50.25 31.95
CA ALA A 601 -11.64 51.29 31.31
C ALA A 601 -11.25 51.51 29.83
N LYS A 602 -9.96 51.42 29.48
CA LYS A 602 -9.50 51.49 28.08
C LYS A 602 -9.98 50.29 27.28
N ASP A 603 -9.84 49.08 27.81
CA ASP A 603 -10.26 47.86 27.11
C ASP A 603 -11.77 47.83 26.89
N VAL A 604 -12.55 48.24 27.89
CA VAL A 604 -14.02 48.38 27.79
C VAL A 604 -14.41 49.33 26.67
N ALA A 605 -13.75 50.49 26.55
CA ALA A 605 -14.04 51.44 25.46
C ALA A 605 -13.82 50.80 24.07
N HIS A 606 -12.79 49.97 23.91
CA HIS A 606 -12.53 49.25 22.65
C HIS A 606 -13.58 48.17 22.39
N MET A 607 -13.97 47.41 23.42
CA MET A 607 -14.99 46.37 23.29
C MET A 607 -16.37 46.95 22.94
N VAL A 608 -16.77 48.05 23.59
CA VAL A 608 -18.02 48.77 23.29
C VAL A 608 -18.03 49.29 21.85
N LYS A 609 -16.88 49.77 21.34
CA LYS A 609 -16.75 50.16 19.93
C LYS A 609 -16.96 48.98 18.97
N GLN A 610 -16.49 47.78 19.32
CA GLN A 610 -16.77 46.59 18.50
C GLN A 610 -18.24 46.18 18.57
N TYR A 611 -18.83 46.24 19.75
CA TYR A 611 -20.24 45.91 19.97
C TYR A 611 -21.19 46.83 19.19
N THR A 612 -20.99 48.14 19.27
CA THR A 612 -21.79 49.15 18.55
C THR A 612 -21.68 49.05 17.01
N ALA A 613 -20.67 48.34 16.50
CA ALA A 613 -20.56 48.04 15.06
C ALA A 613 -21.43 46.84 14.63
N ILE A 614 -21.78 45.91 15.54
CA ILE A 614 -22.55 44.68 15.22
C ILE A 614 -23.91 44.99 14.57
N PRO A 615 -24.73 45.94 15.08
CA PRO A 615 -25.99 46.31 14.45
C PRO A 615 -25.84 46.70 12.97
N GLN A 616 -24.72 47.30 12.56
CA GLN A 616 -24.52 47.69 11.15
C GLN A 616 -24.41 46.48 10.22
N PHE A 617 -23.82 45.37 10.66
CA PHE A 617 -23.78 44.12 9.89
C PHE A 617 -25.17 43.47 9.82
N LEU A 618 -25.93 43.54 10.91
CA LEU A 618 -27.30 43.04 10.96
C LEU A 618 -28.25 43.84 10.07
N ILE A 619 -28.11 45.17 10.04
CA ILE A 619 -28.87 46.05 9.13
C ILE A 619 -28.50 45.76 7.67
N LYS A 620 -27.23 45.48 7.35
CA LYS A 620 -26.83 45.03 5.99
C LYS A 620 -27.49 43.71 5.60
N VAL A 621 -27.72 42.79 6.54
CA VAL A 621 -28.49 41.57 6.30
C VAL A 621 -29.97 41.90 6.10
N GLU A 622 -30.54 42.81 6.88
CA GLU A 622 -31.91 43.31 6.73
C GLU A 622 -32.15 43.90 5.34
N GLU A 623 -31.22 44.74 4.86
CA GLU A 623 -31.30 45.41 3.55
C GLU A 623 -31.38 44.38 2.41
N ARG A 624 -30.72 43.22 2.55
CA ARG A 624 -30.67 42.22 1.49
C ARG A 624 -31.80 41.20 1.54
N VAL A 625 -32.29 40.87 2.73
CA VAL A 625 -33.32 39.84 2.91
C VAL A 625 -34.72 40.45 2.92
N ALA A 626 -34.89 41.65 3.50
CA ALA A 626 -36.16 42.32 3.67
C ALA A 626 -36.29 43.63 2.87
N ASN A 627 -35.22 44.10 2.22
CA ASN A 627 -35.16 45.41 1.54
C ASN A 627 -35.50 46.58 2.48
N THR A 628 -35.20 46.44 3.77
CA THR A 628 -35.40 47.47 4.80
C THR A 628 -34.10 47.72 5.55
N ASN A 629 -33.89 48.96 6.02
CA ASN A 629 -32.68 49.36 6.77
C ASN A 629 -33.02 49.86 8.19
N SER A 630 -34.13 49.36 8.74
CA SER A 630 -34.77 49.93 9.92
C SER A 630 -34.25 49.37 11.24
N GLY A 631 -33.62 48.18 11.22
CA GLY A 631 -33.24 47.43 12.42
C GLY A 631 -34.44 46.82 13.16
N LYS A 632 -35.65 46.88 12.59
CA LYS A 632 -36.93 46.50 13.23
C LYS A 632 -37.76 45.52 12.42
N SER A 633 -37.18 44.93 11.36
CA SER A 633 -37.96 44.04 10.49
C SER A 633 -38.46 42.80 11.22
N PRO A 634 -39.78 42.50 11.20
CA PRO A 634 -40.34 41.36 11.92
C PRO A 634 -39.80 40.02 11.39
N LYS A 635 -39.36 39.98 10.12
CA LYS A 635 -38.73 38.80 9.50
C LYS A 635 -37.38 38.44 10.14
N LEU A 636 -36.65 39.42 10.67
CA LEU A 636 -35.33 39.22 11.29
C LEU A 636 -35.40 39.07 12.82
N SER A 637 -36.58 39.18 13.43
CA SER A 637 -36.76 39.09 14.89
C SER A 637 -36.08 37.88 15.52
N SER A 638 -36.25 36.68 14.93
CA SER A 638 -35.60 35.45 15.41
C SER A 638 -34.08 35.43 15.20
N TYR A 639 -33.59 36.11 14.15
CA TYR A 639 -32.17 36.24 13.85
C TYR A 639 -31.49 37.26 14.78
N TYR A 640 -32.17 38.36 15.12
CA TYR A 640 -31.71 39.32 16.13
C TYR A 640 -31.64 38.67 17.51
N ALA A 641 -32.67 37.91 17.91
CA ALA A 641 -32.65 37.17 19.17
C ALA A 641 -31.52 36.13 19.25
N TYR A 642 -31.18 35.48 18.13
CA TYR A 642 -30.05 34.56 18.07
C TYR A 642 -28.71 35.26 18.38
N TRP A 643 -28.45 36.40 17.72
CA TRP A 643 -27.21 37.15 17.98
C TRP A 643 -27.18 37.79 19.36
N GLU A 644 -28.31 38.27 19.87
CA GLU A 644 -28.43 38.79 21.24
C GLU A 644 -28.09 37.70 22.28
N ASN A 645 -28.58 36.48 22.09
CA ASN A 645 -28.23 35.35 22.95
C ASN A 645 -26.74 34.97 22.82
N ARG A 646 -26.18 35.01 21.60
CA ARG A 646 -24.75 34.76 21.39
C ARG A 646 -23.88 35.81 22.08
N ILE A 647 -24.27 37.08 22.04
CA ILE A 647 -23.61 38.18 22.76
C ILE A 647 -23.66 37.93 24.27
N TYR A 648 -24.82 37.55 24.82
CA TYR A 648 -24.96 37.20 26.23
C TYR A 648 -24.02 36.07 26.66
N GLN A 649 -23.94 35.00 25.85
CA GLN A 649 -23.02 33.88 26.11
C GLN A 649 -21.55 34.33 26.11
N VAL A 650 -21.14 35.13 25.13
CA VAL A 650 -19.77 35.64 24.99
C VAL A 650 -19.40 36.54 26.16
N LEU A 651 -20.28 37.45 26.57
CA LEU A 651 -20.05 38.31 27.74
C LEU A 651 -19.98 37.49 29.04
N THR A 652 -20.80 36.43 29.17
CA THR A 652 -20.72 35.53 30.33
C THR A 652 -19.38 34.80 30.37
N GLN A 653 -18.93 34.24 29.25
CA GLN A 653 -17.64 33.54 29.16
C GLN A 653 -16.46 34.47 29.40
N LEU A 654 -16.51 35.69 28.88
CA LEU A 654 -15.52 36.72 29.14
C LEU A 654 -15.31 36.95 30.64
N ILE A 655 -16.39 37.18 31.39
CA ILE A 655 -16.32 37.45 32.82
C ILE A 655 -15.83 36.23 33.59
N VAL A 656 -16.37 35.04 33.29
CA VAL A 656 -15.95 33.79 33.95
C VAL A 656 -14.46 33.54 33.74
N LYS A 657 -13.96 33.63 32.51
CA LYS A 657 -12.56 33.41 32.19
C LYS A 657 -11.65 34.42 32.91
N ASN A 658 -11.99 35.71 32.86
CA ASN A 658 -11.19 36.74 33.52
C ASN A 658 -11.17 36.58 35.05
N LEU A 659 -12.29 36.19 35.67
CA LEU A 659 -12.32 35.90 37.10
C LEU A 659 -11.50 34.65 37.45
N GLN A 660 -11.53 33.61 36.61
CA GLN A 660 -10.68 32.42 36.78
C GLN A 660 -9.20 32.76 36.66
N ASP A 661 -8.82 33.54 35.65
CA ASP A 661 -7.44 34.00 35.44
C ASP A 661 -6.97 34.87 36.62
N PHE A 662 -7.83 35.75 37.14
CA PHE A 662 -7.53 36.53 38.35
C PHE A 662 -7.40 35.67 39.60
N ASN A 663 -8.27 34.67 39.80
CA ASN A 663 -8.16 33.72 40.89
C ASN A 663 -6.85 32.92 40.82
N ALA A 664 -6.44 32.51 39.61
CA ALA A 664 -5.17 31.84 39.39
C ALA A 664 -3.98 32.76 39.73
N ALA A 665 -4.06 34.05 39.37
CA ALA A 665 -3.05 35.04 39.74
C ALA A 665 -2.98 35.29 41.26
N VAL A 666 -4.11 35.27 41.97
CA VAL A 666 -4.17 35.38 43.44
C VAL A 666 -3.49 34.18 44.12
N LEU A 667 -3.72 32.97 43.60
CA LEU A 667 -3.13 31.73 44.12
C LEU A 667 -1.68 31.51 43.68
N ALA A 668 -1.20 32.25 42.68
CA ALA A 668 0.16 32.14 42.20
C ALA A 668 1.16 32.61 43.28
N ASN A 669 2.29 31.93 43.37
CA ASN A 669 3.40 32.31 44.28
C ASN A 669 4.23 33.46 43.69
N VAL A 670 3.58 34.48 43.13
CA VAL A 670 4.21 35.64 42.50
C VAL A 670 3.58 36.91 43.05
N PRO A 671 4.34 37.76 43.77
CA PRO A 671 3.79 38.98 44.38
C PRO A 671 3.46 40.03 43.31
N LEU A 672 2.25 40.59 43.40
CA LEU A 672 1.71 41.57 42.44
C LEU A 672 1.76 43.01 42.97
N PHE A 673 1.66 43.19 44.29
CA PHE A 673 1.79 44.48 44.96
C PHE A 673 2.44 44.33 46.34
N GLN A 674 2.89 45.45 46.90
CA GLN A 674 3.50 45.50 48.24
C GLN A 674 2.60 46.17 49.28
N THR A 675 2.69 45.68 50.52
CA THR A 675 2.03 46.23 51.72
C THR A 675 3.05 46.36 52.85
N GLU A 676 2.98 47.46 53.59
CA GLU A 676 3.90 47.74 54.69
C GLU A 676 3.27 47.32 56.03
N ALA A 677 4.05 46.70 56.92
CA ALA A 677 3.66 46.51 58.31
C ALA A 677 4.20 47.67 59.15
N VAL A 678 3.32 48.29 59.94
CA VAL A 678 3.68 49.44 60.80
C VAL A 678 3.16 49.18 62.21
N LEU A 679 3.93 49.61 63.21
CA LEU A 679 3.52 49.59 64.61
C LEU A 679 2.62 50.80 64.91
N SER A 680 1.35 50.57 65.20
CA SER A 680 0.42 51.59 65.70
C SER A 680 -0.01 51.19 67.11
N VAL A 681 0.68 51.74 68.12
CA VAL A 681 0.56 51.30 69.52
C VAL A 681 -0.93 51.19 69.93
N PRO A 682 -1.40 50.03 70.44
CA PRO A 682 -0.63 48.86 70.89
C PRO A 682 -0.50 47.69 69.89
N GLU A 683 -0.96 47.85 68.64
CA GLU A 683 -1.08 46.76 67.66
C GLU A 683 -0.22 46.93 66.39
N ILE A 684 0.16 45.82 65.76
CA ILE A 684 0.86 45.81 64.47
C ILE A 684 -0.20 45.73 63.38
N ILE A 685 -0.27 46.75 62.53
CA ILE A 685 -1.26 46.85 61.45
C ILE A 685 -0.59 46.83 60.08
N LEU A 686 -1.30 46.30 59.08
CA LEU A 686 -0.92 46.44 57.68
C LEU A 686 -1.40 47.81 57.17
N GLN A 687 -0.59 48.45 56.34
CA GLN A 687 -0.95 49.66 55.62
C GLN A 687 -0.94 49.38 54.10
N PRO A 688 -2.10 49.32 53.43
CA PRO A 688 -3.48 49.39 53.95
C PRO A 688 -3.91 48.18 54.79
N SER A 689 -4.96 48.34 55.61
CA SER A 689 -5.45 47.29 56.53
C SER A 689 -5.94 46.04 55.80
N THR A 690 -5.97 44.89 56.48
CA THR A 690 -6.55 43.64 55.94
C THR A 690 -7.97 43.86 55.42
N SER A 691 -8.77 44.65 56.14
CA SER A 691 -10.15 45.00 55.75
C SER A 691 -10.22 45.89 54.51
N GLU A 692 -9.24 46.78 54.31
CA GLU A 692 -9.16 47.61 53.11
C GLU A 692 -8.77 46.79 51.88
N ILE A 693 -7.79 45.88 52.01
CA ILE A 693 -7.36 45.00 50.92
C ILE A 693 -8.50 44.09 50.47
N ASP A 694 -9.27 43.56 51.42
CA ASP A 694 -10.43 42.72 51.11
C ASP A 694 -11.55 43.53 50.41
N LYS A 695 -11.85 44.73 50.90
CA LYS A 695 -12.80 45.65 50.24
C LYS A 695 -12.36 46.02 48.83
N MET A 696 -11.07 46.34 48.63
CA MET A 696 -10.51 46.69 47.32
C MET A 696 -10.55 45.50 46.35
N THR A 697 -10.29 44.29 46.84
CA THR A 697 -10.38 43.08 46.02
C THR A 697 -11.83 42.78 45.63
N THR A 698 -12.75 42.88 46.58
CA THR A 698 -14.19 42.71 46.33
C THR A 698 -14.70 43.77 45.34
N GLN A 699 -14.29 45.03 45.49
CA GLN A 699 -14.62 46.09 44.54
C GLN A 699 -14.04 45.81 43.16
N CYS A 700 -12.80 45.31 43.05
CA CYS A 700 -12.18 44.99 41.77
C CYS A 700 -12.92 43.87 41.01
N ILE A 701 -13.43 42.86 41.74
CA ILE A 701 -14.28 41.79 41.21
C ILE A 701 -15.63 42.36 40.74
N GLN A 702 -16.26 43.20 41.56
CA GLN A 702 -17.52 43.87 41.19
C GLN A 702 -17.34 44.71 39.92
N ASP A 703 -16.33 45.58 39.89
CA ASP A 703 -16.00 46.43 38.75
C ASP A 703 -15.76 45.62 37.46
N CYS A 704 -15.26 44.38 37.56
CA CYS A 704 -15.12 43.47 36.42
C CYS A 704 -16.49 43.03 35.88
N VAL A 705 -17.40 42.62 36.76
CA VAL A 705 -18.79 42.28 36.38
C VAL A 705 -19.51 43.51 35.83
N GLU A 706 -19.30 44.68 36.42
CA GLU A 706 -19.91 45.95 36.02
C GLU A 706 -19.50 46.44 34.63
N VAL A 707 -18.41 45.93 34.05
CA VAL A 707 -18.07 46.15 32.62
C VAL A 707 -19.25 45.84 31.71
N THR A 708 -20.04 44.82 32.07
CA THR A 708 -21.21 44.39 31.29
C THR A 708 -22.36 45.41 31.30
N LYS A 709 -22.33 46.43 32.17
CA LYS A 709 -23.29 47.55 32.17
C LYS A 709 -23.20 48.40 30.91
N HIS A 710 -22.01 48.48 30.31
CA HIS A 710 -21.77 49.25 29.08
C HIS A 710 -22.34 48.59 27.83
N PHE A 711 -22.79 47.33 27.93
CA PHE A 711 -23.41 46.59 26.84
C PHE A 711 -24.94 46.64 27.02
N VAL A 712 -25.57 47.58 26.31
CA VAL A 712 -27.03 47.83 26.37
C VAL A 712 -27.76 46.77 25.54
N ARG A 713 -28.82 46.17 26.09
CA ARG A 713 -29.64 45.17 25.39
C ARG A 713 -30.42 45.77 24.24
N TRP A 714 -30.83 44.92 23.31
CA TRP A 714 -31.66 45.37 22.19
C TRP A 714 -33.14 45.38 22.58
N MET A 715 -33.94 46.21 21.92
CA MET A 715 -35.39 46.11 22.05
C MET A 715 -35.85 44.78 21.44
N ARG A 716 -36.83 44.12 22.08
CA ARG A 716 -37.29 42.78 21.69
C ARG A 716 -37.58 42.69 20.19
N GLY A 717 -36.90 41.76 19.51
CA GLY A 717 -37.10 41.51 18.08
C GLY A 717 -36.47 42.57 17.17
N THR A 718 -35.55 43.38 17.68
CA THR A 718 -34.83 44.42 16.92
C THR A 718 -33.32 44.32 17.19
N CYS A 719 -32.52 45.06 16.43
CA CYS A 719 -31.10 45.26 16.71
C CYS A 719 -30.79 46.69 17.21
N ILE A 720 -31.77 47.35 17.83
CA ILE A 720 -31.66 48.73 18.31
C ILE A 720 -31.49 48.70 19.83
N GLU A 721 -30.47 49.40 20.32
CA GLU A 721 -30.20 49.54 21.75
C GLU A 721 -31.38 50.17 22.48
N CYS A 722 -31.75 49.58 23.62
CA CYS A 722 -32.81 50.11 24.47
C CYS A 722 -32.42 51.50 25.02
N PRO A 723 -33.17 52.57 24.71
CA PRO A 723 -32.91 53.87 25.31
C PRO A 723 -33.16 53.81 26.83
N PRO A 724 -32.52 54.70 27.61
CA PRO A 724 -32.73 54.74 29.07
C PRO A 724 -34.20 54.98 29.41
N GLN A 725 -34.77 54.21 30.34
CA GLN A 725 -36.18 54.31 30.74
C GLN A 725 -36.29 54.93 32.14
N HIS A 726 -37.18 55.90 32.31
CA HIS A 726 -37.52 56.50 33.61
C HIS A 726 -38.61 55.66 34.29
N VAL A 727 -38.29 55.02 35.41
CA VAL A 727 -39.25 54.20 36.16
C VAL A 727 -39.87 54.97 37.34
N LYS A 728 -39.16 55.96 37.91
CA LYS A 728 -39.64 56.95 38.91
C LYS A 728 -38.91 58.30 38.76
N GLN A 729 -39.40 59.38 39.39
CA GLN A 729 -39.02 60.79 39.17
C GLN A 729 -37.52 61.14 39.25
N ASP A 730 -36.63 60.27 39.74
CA ASP A 730 -35.17 60.50 39.76
C ASP A 730 -34.30 59.27 39.38
N GLU A 731 -34.88 58.17 38.89
CA GLU A 731 -34.10 56.96 38.53
C GLU A 731 -34.22 56.61 37.03
N ILE A 732 -33.09 56.73 36.33
CA ILE A 732 -32.89 56.30 34.94
C ILE A 732 -32.33 54.88 34.96
N ILE A 733 -33.08 53.91 34.43
CA ILE A 733 -32.62 52.51 34.31
C ILE A 733 -32.22 52.24 32.86
N THR A 734 -30.97 51.81 32.66
CA THR A 734 -30.48 51.26 31.40
C THR A 734 -30.53 49.74 31.46
N PHE A 735 -31.27 49.12 30.53
CA PHE A 735 -31.34 47.65 30.42
C PHE A 735 -30.07 47.12 29.78
N SER A 736 -29.08 46.75 30.61
CA SER A 736 -27.81 46.16 30.18
C SER A 736 -27.78 44.65 30.43
N PHE A 737 -26.78 43.96 29.87
CA PHE A 737 -26.57 42.53 30.17
C PHE A 737 -26.13 42.27 31.62
N CYS A 738 -25.71 43.30 32.37
CA CYS A 738 -25.22 43.18 33.74
C CYS A 738 -26.23 42.57 34.72
N SER A 739 -27.52 42.86 34.57
CA SER A 739 -28.54 42.32 35.49
C SER A 739 -28.61 40.80 35.45
N ASP A 740 -28.49 40.21 34.26
CA ASP A 740 -28.58 38.76 34.08
C ASP A 740 -27.22 38.06 34.27
N ILE A 741 -26.11 38.76 33.97
CA ILE A 741 -24.75 38.23 34.15
C ILE A 741 -24.37 38.20 35.63
N SER A 742 -24.70 39.24 36.40
CA SER A 742 -24.43 39.29 37.85
C SER A 742 -25.18 38.21 38.65
N GLN A 743 -26.34 37.76 38.17
CA GLN A 743 -27.13 36.69 38.76
C GLN A 743 -26.69 35.28 38.31
N ASN A 744 -25.73 35.18 37.39
CA ASN A 744 -25.29 33.88 36.88
C ASN A 744 -24.54 33.10 37.98
N PRO A 745 -24.94 31.83 38.26
CA PRO A 745 -24.35 31.04 39.33
C PRO A 745 -22.82 30.89 39.18
N LEU A 746 -22.32 30.68 37.95
CA LEU A 746 -20.89 30.50 37.70
C LEU A 746 -20.06 31.72 38.11
N ILE A 747 -20.59 32.92 37.86
CA ILE A 747 -19.90 34.18 38.20
C ILE A 747 -19.93 34.41 39.70
N THR A 748 -21.07 34.12 40.36
CA THR A 748 -21.18 34.22 41.81
C THR A 748 -20.26 33.24 42.54
N GLU A 749 -20.16 32.00 42.06
CA GLU A 749 -19.25 30.98 42.61
C GLU A 749 -17.77 31.40 42.48
N GLN A 750 -17.35 31.88 41.31
CA GLN A 750 -15.98 32.37 41.12
C GLN A 750 -15.67 33.59 42.00
N SER A 751 -16.61 34.54 42.12
CA SER A 751 -16.45 35.72 42.97
C SER A 751 -16.26 35.33 44.44
N VAL A 752 -17.10 34.42 44.95
CA VAL A 752 -17.01 33.91 46.32
C VAL A 752 -15.68 33.16 46.54
N LEU A 753 -15.24 32.35 45.58
CA LEU A 753 -14.00 31.60 45.67
C LEU A 753 -12.78 32.52 45.79
N ILE A 754 -12.70 33.57 44.96
CA ILE A 754 -11.60 34.56 45.01
C ILE A 754 -11.60 35.25 46.38
N THR A 755 -12.75 35.76 46.83
CA THR A 755 -12.85 36.42 48.13
C THR A 755 -12.43 35.49 49.28
N GLN A 756 -12.84 34.22 49.26
CA GLN A 756 -12.41 33.23 50.27
C GLN A 756 -10.89 32.97 50.25
N ASN A 757 -10.28 32.90 49.07
CA ASN A 757 -8.83 32.70 48.94
C ASN A 757 -8.06 33.91 49.48
N VAL A 758 -8.49 35.13 49.15
CA VAL A 758 -7.89 36.37 49.68
C VAL A 758 -8.05 36.45 51.20
N HIS A 759 -9.21 36.11 51.76
CA HIS A 759 -9.41 36.05 53.22
C HIS A 759 -8.48 35.06 53.91
N LYS A 760 -8.27 33.87 53.34
CA LYS A 760 -7.32 32.87 53.86
C LYS A 760 -5.89 33.41 53.87
N LEU A 761 -5.49 34.14 52.83
CA LEU A 761 -4.16 34.74 52.73
C LEU A 761 -3.93 35.87 53.72
N LEU A 762 -4.90 36.78 53.83
CA LEU A 762 -4.86 37.83 54.85
C LEU A 762 -4.85 37.24 56.27
N SER A 763 -5.49 36.09 56.48
CA SER A 763 -5.43 35.33 57.75
C SER A 763 -4.06 34.68 57.98
N SER A 764 -3.36 34.23 56.93
CA SER A 764 -1.98 33.74 57.02
C SER A 764 -1.03 34.88 57.39
N LEU A 765 -1.16 36.03 56.72
CA LEU A 765 -0.38 37.24 57.00
C LEU A 765 -0.61 37.74 58.42
N SER A 766 -1.85 37.78 58.91
CA SER A 766 -2.14 38.19 60.29
C SER A 766 -1.60 37.21 61.33
N LYS A 767 -1.64 35.89 61.07
CA LYS A 767 -0.96 34.87 61.90
C LYS A 767 0.55 35.09 61.95
N TYR A 768 1.17 35.44 60.83
CA TYR A 768 2.60 35.75 60.79
C TYR A 768 2.92 37.04 61.58
N LEU A 769 2.15 38.11 61.38
CA LEU A 769 2.31 39.35 62.17
C LEU A 769 2.09 39.11 63.67
N ASN A 770 1.24 38.15 64.07
CA ASN A 770 1.09 37.78 65.48
C ASN A 770 2.38 37.18 66.08
N GLN A 771 3.29 36.58 65.29
CA GLN A 771 4.58 36.10 65.81
C GLN A 771 5.46 37.25 66.30
N TRP A 772 5.32 38.43 65.69
CA TRP A 772 6.01 39.65 66.12
C TRP A 772 5.53 40.15 67.48
N LYS A 773 4.34 39.72 67.96
CA LYS A 773 3.87 40.04 69.34
C LYS A 773 4.80 39.51 70.43
N ARG A 774 5.73 38.58 70.15
CA ARG A 774 6.78 38.19 71.12
C ARG A 774 7.58 39.40 71.62
N TYR A 775 7.72 40.42 70.78
CA TYR A 775 8.43 41.67 71.09
C TYR A 775 7.57 42.71 71.82
N HIS A 776 6.35 42.36 72.27
CA HIS A 776 5.40 43.32 72.87
C HIS A 776 5.94 44.13 74.05
N GLN A 777 6.98 43.65 74.75
CA GLN A 777 7.58 44.34 75.88
C GLN A 777 8.26 45.65 75.44
N LEU A 778 8.64 45.77 74.17
CA LEU A 778 9.28 46.97 73.63
C LEU A 778 8.31 48.16 73.48
N TRP A 779 7.00 47.92 73.32
CA TRP A 779 6.02 48.98 73.01
C TRP A 779 4.76 48.99 73.89
N LYS A 780 4.48 47.94 74.67
CA LYS A 780 3.31 47.88 75.56
C LYS A 780 3.59 48.47 76.95
N LEU A 781 4.84 48.44 77.39
CA LEU A 781 5.25 48.97 78.68
C LEU A 781 5.47 50.48 78.57
N ASP A 782 4.85 51.24 79.47
CA ASP A 782 5.12 52.68 79.59
C ASP A 782 6.56 52.85 80.07
N LYS A 783 7.40 53.46 79.22
CA LYS A 783 8.81 53.74 79.50
C LYS A 783 8.97 54.51 80.80
N GLY A 784 8.04 55.40 81.17
CA GLY A 784 8.11 56.16 82.42
C GLY A 784 7.87 55.29 83.65
N MET A 785 6.78 54.52 83.68
CA MET A 785 6.39 53.74 84.86
C MET A 785 7.36 52.61 85.22
N VAL A 786 7.95 51.94 84.22
CA VAL A 786 8.93 50.86 84.47
C VAL A 786 10.22 51.44 85.04
N MET A 787 10.62 52.62 84.53
CA MET A 787 11.83 53.33 84.95
C MET A 787 11.69 53.90 86.36
N GLU A 788 10.51 54.42 86.73
CA GLU A 788 10.22 54.87 88.10
C GLU A 788 10.24 53.72 89.13
N ARG A 789 9.72 52.54 88.77
CA ARG A 789 9.82 51.35 89.65
C ARG A 789 11.26 50.88 89.83
N LEU A 790 12.03 50.82 88.73
CA LEU A 790 13.43 50.44 88.78
C LEU A 790 14.27 51.46 89.58
N ALA A 791 13.97 52.75 89.49
CA ALA A 791 14.62 53.77 90.30
C ALA A 791 14.27 53.63 91.80
N ALA A 792 13.04 53.25 92.13
CA ALA A 792 12.60 53.05 93.51
C ALA A 792 13.21 51.83 94.21
N GLU A 793 13.52 50.75 93.46
CA GLU A 793 14.04 49.49 94.01
C GLU A 793 15.56 49.50 94.29
N LYS A 794 16.31 50.52 93.85
CA LYS A 794 17.79 50.61 93.93
C LYS A 794 18.49 49.29 93.53
N PRO A 795 18.31 48.81 92.29
CA PRO A 795 18.83 47.53 91.85
C PRO A 795 20.37 47.52 91.73
N SER A 796 20.96 46.33 91.93
CA SER A 796 22.41 46.13 91.77
C SER A 796 22.87 46.27 90.31
N CYS A 797 24.14 46.62 90.10
CA CYS A 797 24.75 46.70 88.76
C CYS A 797 24.58 45.42 87.92
N VAL A 798 24.53 44.25 88.57
CA VAL A 798 24.30 42.96 87.91
C VAL A 798 22.88 42.87 87.31
N THR A 799 21.90 43.52 87.96
CA THR A 799 20.51 43.55 87.48
C THR A 799 20.39 44.51 86.29
N PHE A 800 21.06 45.66 86.33
CA PHE A 800 21.17 46.57 85.18
C PHE A 800 21.86 45.92 83.97
N ASP A 801 22.97 45.19 84.18
CA ASP A 801 23.67 44.48 83.11
C ASP A 801 22.76 43.42 82.46
N LYS A 802 21.97 42.67 83.26
CA LYS A 802 20.99 41.71 82.73
C LYS A 802 19.90 42.38 81.87
N GLU A 803 19.34 43.49 82.33
CA GLU A 803 18.30 44.23 81.57
C GLU A 803 18.87 44.88 80.30
N LEU A 804 20.07 45.48 80.38
CA LEU A 804 20.76 46.04 79.22
C LEU A 804 21.09 44.95 78.18
N GLN A 805 21.65 43.82 78.61
CA GLN A 805 21.91 42.68 77.73
C GLN A 805 20.62 42.12 77.12
N PHE A 806 19.51 42.12 77.87
CA PHE A 806 18.21 41.68 77.37
C PHE A 806 17.73 42.58 76.22
N TYR A 807 17.67 43.90 76.39
CA TYR A 807 17.25 44.82 75.33
C TYR A 807 18.23 44.92 74.16
N MET A 808 19.54 44.77 74.40
CA MET A 808 20.55 44.70 73.35
C MET A 808 20.39 43.43 72.49
N LYS A 809 20.16 42.27 73.11
CA LYS A 809 19.88 41.02 72.39
C LYS A 809 18.60 41.12 71.57
N LEU A 810 17.53 41.70 72.14
CA LEU A 810 16.28 41.94 71.41
C LEU A 810 16.47 42.86 70.20
N ALA A 811 17.27 43.93 70.32
CA ALA A 811 17.58 44.81 69.19
C ALA A 811 18.29 44.04 68.07
N GLN A 812 19.28 43.21 68.43
CA GLN A 812 20.03 42.39 67.48
C GLN A 812 19.15 41.32 66.79
N GLU A 813 18.28 40.65 67.56
CA GLU A 813 17.31 39.68 67.03
C GLU A 813 16.32 40.28 66.03
N VAL A 814 15.93 41.55 66.21
CA VAL A 814 15.04 42.28 65.29
C VAL A 814 15.77 42.63 63.99
N THR A 815 17.05 43.04 64.05
CA THR A 815 17.86 43.35 62.86
C THR A 815 18.16 42.11 62.01
N GLU A 816 18.24 40.93 62.63
CA GLU A 816 18.46 39.66 61.94
C GLU A 816 17.21 39.09 61.23
N GLN A 817 16.01 39.65 61.49
CA GLN A 817 14.78 39.19 60.83
C GLN A 817 14.73 39.62 59.35
N PRO A 818 14.18 38.78 58.46
CA PRO A 818 14.01 39.14 57.05
C PRO A 818 13.05 40.33 56.89
N LEU A 819 13.49 41.37 56.20
CA LEU A 819 12.75 42.63 56.00
C LEU A 819 11.65 42.54 54.92
N ILE A 820 11.68 41.49 54.10
CA ILE A 820 10.72 41.24 53.03
C ILE A 820 10.24 39.80 53.15
N ARG A 821 8.93 39.60 53.04
CA ARG A 821 8.31 38.28 52.93
C ARG A 821 7.27 38.29 51.84
N ASP A 822 7.37 37.35 50.92
CA ASP A 822 6.38 37.17 49.86
C ASP A 822 5.37 36.10 50.29
N GLU A 823 4.09 36.45 50.30
CA GLU A 823 2.98 35.52 50.56
C GLU A 823 2.01 35.60 49.37
N GLN A 824 2.18 34.67 48.43
CA GLN A 824 1.46 34.63 47.15
C GLN A 824 1.50 35.98 46.42
N PHE A 825 0.34 36.56 46.11
CA PHE A 825 0.22 37.82 45.37
C PHE A 825 0.55 39.10 46.18
N ILE A 826 0.89 38.98 47.48
CA ILE A 826 1.23 40.12 48.36
C ILE A 826 2.67 40.03 48.84
N ARG A 827 3.45 41.09 48.61
CA ARG A 827 4.77 41.30 49.23
C ARG A 827 4.62 42.11 50.52
N LEU A 828 4.99 41.51 51.65
CA LEU A 828 5.00 42.17 52.95
C LEU A 828 6.36 42.83 53.20
N GLN A 829 6.36 44.16 53.35
CA GLN A 829 7.53 44.93 53.76
C GLN A 829 7.50 45.13 55.29
N LEU A 830 8.45 44.48 55.98
CA LEU A 830 8.65 44.56 57.42
C LEU A 830 9.67 45.63 57.82
N ALA A 831 10.35 46.26 56.86
CA ALA A 831 11.36 47.28 57.14
C ALA A 831 10.86 48.43 58.04
N PRO A 832 9.67 49.03 57.82
CA PRO A 832 9.17 50.08 58.72
C PRO A 832 8.95 49.57 60.14
N LEU A 833 8.34 48.39 60.31
CA LEU A 833 8.13 47.75 61.60
C LEU A 833 9.46 47.45 62.32
N ALA A 834 10.42 46.82 61.63
CA ALA A 834 11.70 46.45 62.19
C ALA A 834 12.49 47.68 62.65
N CYS A 835 12.54 48.75 61.83
CA CYS A 835 13.16 50.02 62.21
C CYS A 835 12.53 50.63 63.47
N THR A 836 11.19 50.70 63.55
CA THR A 836 10.50 51.23 64.74
C THR A 836 10.74 50.38 66.00
N LEU A 837 10.86 49.06 65.86
CA LEU A 837 11.18 48.16 66.98
C LEU A 837 12.63 48.30 67.43
N GLU A 838 13.56 48.42 66.49
CA GLU A 838 14.96 48.68 66.77
C GLU A 838 15.16 50.03 67.49
N GLU A 839 14.53 51.09 67.00
CA GLU A 839 14.55 52.42 67.64
C GLU A 839 13.98 52.36 69.06
N ASN A 840 12.89 51.63 69.27
CA ASN A 840 12.33 51.44 70.60
C ASN A 840 13.26 50.67 71.54
N ALA A 841 13.90 49.59 71.08
CA ALA A 841 14.86 48.82 71.87
C ALA A 841 16.11 49.65 72.20
N ARG A 842 16.66 50.40 71.24
CA ARG A 842 17.76 51.35 71.47
C ARG A 842 17.35 52.44 72.46
N GLY A 843 16.11 52.93 72.37
CA GLY A 843 15.55 53.89 73.32
C GLY A 843 15.49 53.35 74.76
N TRP A 844 15.15 52.08 74.95
CA TRP A 844 15.21 51.41 76.25
C TRP A 844 16.65 51.32 76.79
N VAL A 845 17.61 50.90 75.96
CA VAL A 845 19.03 50.82 76.32
C VAL A 845 19.59 52.19 76.75
N ILE A 846 19.29 53.25 75.99
CA ILE A 846 19.74 54.61 76.32
C ILE A 846 19.14 55.08 77.64
N SER A 847 17.85 54.83 77.86
CA SER A 847 17.16 55.29 79.06
C SER A 847 17.64 54.53 80.31
N LEU A 848 17.81 53.21 80.22
CA LEU A 848 18.42 52.40 81.29
C LEU A 848 19.87 52.82 81.58
N GLY A 849 20.65 53.11 80.54
CA GLY A 849 22.02 53.61 80.68
C GLY A 849 22.07 54.97 81.38
N LYS A 850 21.10 55.86 81.14
CA LYS A 850 20.98 57.14 81.86
C LYS A 850 20.65 56.95 83.34
N LEU A 851 19.68 56.10 83.67
CA LEU A 851 19.36 55.78 85.08
C LEU A 851 20.54 55.17 85.82
N LEU A 852 21.26 54.23 85.19
CA LEU A 852 22.47 53.65 85.78
C LEU A 852 23.53 54.74 86.06
N ASN A 853 23.73 55.67 85.12
CA ASN A 853 24.67 56.77 85.28
C ASN A 853 24.23 57.74 86.40
N GLU A 854 22.93 58.05 86.50
CA GLU A 854 22.39 58.89 87.57
C GLU A 854 22.56 58.23 88.94
N SER A 855 22.20 56.95 89.07
CA SER A 855 22.40 56.17 90.30
C SER A 855 23.87 56.05 90.69
N ALA A 856 24.77 55.77 89.73
CA ALA A 856 26.21 55.68 89.98
C ALA A 856 26.80 57.04 90.36
N ARG A 857 26.30 58.14 89.78
CA ARG A 857 26.71 59.50 90.14
C ARG A 857 26.26 59.86 91.54
N GLU A 858 25.04 59.49 91.94
CA GLU A 858 24.56 59.68 93.32
C GLU A 858 25.37 58.86 94.33
N GLU A 859 25.66 57.59 94.04
CA GLU A 859 26.53 56.76 94.88
C GLU A 859 27.94 57.35 94.98
N LEU A 860 28.53 57.80 93.88
CA LEU A 860 29.87 58.41 93.87
C LEU A 860 29.91 59.72 94.66
N LEU A 861 28.90 60.57 94.53
CA LEU A 861 28.76 61.79 95.34
C LEU A 861 28.59 61.46 96.82
N SER A 862 27.78 60.45 97.17
CA SER A 862 27.64 60.02 98.57
C SER A 862 28.95 59.46 99.14
N LEU A 863 29.73 58.74 98.33
CA LEU A 863 31.03 58.19 98.72
C LEU A 863 32.10 59.28 98.83
N GLU A 864 32.04 60.31 97.98
CA GLU A 864 32.89 61.50 98.05
C GLU A 864 32.56 62.34 99.30
N GLU A 865 31.28 62.48 99.66
CA GLU A 865 30.86 63.08 100.93
C GLU A 865 31.32 62.25 102.13
N GLU A 866 31.19 60.92 102.11
CA GLU A 866 31.70 60.03 103.16
C GLU A 866 33.23 60.09 103.29
N ILE A 867 33.97 60.16 102.18
CA ILE A 867 35.43 60.33 102.18
C ILE A 867 35.80 61.72 102.69
N GLN A 868 35.09 62.79 102.30
CA GLN A 868 35.33 64.14 102.84
C GLN A 868 35.07 64.20 104.34
N VAL A 869 34.02 63.56 104.85
CA VAL A 869 33.73 63.46 106.28
C VAL A 869 34.76 62.57 107.00
N GLY A 870 35.22 61.49 106.36
CA GLY A 870 36.28 60.61 106.85
C GLY A 870 37.66 61.29 106.94
N VAL A 871 37.98 62.15 105.98
CA VAL A 871 39.23 62.94 105.96
C VAL A 871 39.16 64.15 106.91
N LEU A 872 37.97 64.65 107.22
CA LEU A 872 37.75 65.68 108.25
C LEU A 872 37.70 65.10 109.68
N SER A 873 37.67 63.78 109.84
CA SER A 873 37.69 63.08 111.14
C SER A 873 39.03 62.38 111.47
N SER A 874 40.05 62.56 110.62
CA SER A 874 41.47 62.23 110.86
C SER A 874 42.30 63.50 110.90
#